data_AF-A0A7X7TUB5-F1
#
_entry.id   AF-A0A7X7TUB5-F1
#
_cell.length_a   1.000
_cell.length_b   1.000
_cell.length_c   1.000
_cell.angle_alpha   90.00
_cell.angle_beta   90.00
_cell.angle_gamma   90.00
#
_symmetry.space_group_name_H-M   'P 1'
#
loop_
_entity.id
_entity.type
_entity.pdbx_description
1 polymer ?
#
loop_
_entity_poly.entity_id
_entity_poly.type
_entity_poly.pdbx_seq_one_letter_code
_entity_poly.pdbx_strand_id
1 'polypeptide(L)'
;MKIILLLLSIASNSWASEANLVIPDLRNVSFGSFNGHSLLVWGILVCVLGIVFGLYHFSKVKKLPVHRSMLEVSELIYETCKTYLFTQGKFLFILWVFIAVIILFYFGYLLNFTAGKLFIILLFSVIGILGSYSVAWFGMRLNTYANSRTAFSVLKGYPYPAMDIPLSSGISIGTVLISIELIIMLFILLFIPGEYSGPCFIGFAIGESLGAAALRIAGGIFTKIADIGSDLMKIVFKIKEDDARNPGVIADCTGDNAGDSVGPTADGFETYGVTGVALITFIVLAIKDPVIQIQLLVWIFVMRVAMIVTSIVSYWLNKTYFKAKYQNEKKFNFETPLTSLVWITSIISIAMTYLLSYLIIPCINGDTTYWYKLATIITCGTLAAAIIPEFVKIFTSTKSKHVKEVLNASKEGGASLNILSGFVAGNFSAYWLGMIIVLLMGIAYYVSSFGLSVIMINPAIFAFGLVAFGFLGMGPVTIAVDSYGPVTDNAQSIFELSTIETIPGVKEDIKKEFGFDPDFNAKNYLEENDGAGNTFKATAKPVLIGTAVVGATTLIFSIIQVLRIKYGDASAIEGLSILNPLFLLGIILGGAMIYWFSGASNQAVTTGAYRATEFIKNNIKLEGVTKASVSDSKKVVEICTQYAQKGMFNIFIAVFFATLAFACLNHYLFIGYLISIALFGLYQAIFMANAGGAWDNAKKLVETELDMKGTALHDATVVGDTVGDPFKDTASVSMNPIIKFTTLFGLLAVELAIELSTNVRITAFIIFFIISVIFVWRSFYKMRIKED
;
A
#
# COMPACT_ATOMS: atom_id res chain seq x y z
N MET A 1 -9.87 22.49 -20.03
CA MET A 1 -10.96 21.60 -20.50
C MET A 1 -11.42 21.93 -21.91
N LYS A 2 -11.94 23.13 -22.21
CA LYS A 2 -12.35 23.51 -23.58
C LYS A 2 -11.20 23.46 -24.63
N ILE A 3 -9.98 23.84 -24.24
CA ILE A 3 -8.79 23.79 -25.12
C ILE A 3 -8.34 22.35 -25.39
N ILE A 4 -8.49 21.45 -24.40
CA ILE A 4 -8.14 20.03 -24.51
C ILE A 4 -9.08 19.35 -25.51
N LEU A 5 -10.38 19.61 -25.43
CA LEU A 5 -11.37 19.07 -26.36
C LEU A 5 -11.20 19.58 -27.80
N LEU A 6 -10.71 20.81 -27.99
CA LEU A 6 -10.56 21.43 -29.31
C LEU A 6 -9.32 20.93 -30.08
N LEU A 7 -8.25 20.58 -29.39
CA LEU A 7 -7.00 20.11 -30.01
C LEU A 7 -7.02 18.63 -30.39
N LEU A 8 -7.97 17.90 -29.83
CA LEU A 8 -8.04 16.45 -29.87
C LEU A 8 -9.01 15.91 -30.94
N SER A 9 -9.76 16.78 -31.62
CA SER A 9 -10.76 16.41 -32.65
C SER A 9 -10.19 16.12 -34.05
N ILE A 10 -8.87 15.95 -34.21
CA ILE A 10 -8.22 15.74 -35.52
C ILE A 10 -7.33 14.49 -35.45
N ALA A 11 -7.92 13.30 -35.57
CA ALA A 11 -7.18 12.05 -35.61
C ALA A 11 -7.94 10.97 -36.40
N SER A 12 -7.17 10.06 -37.00
CA SER A 12 -7.62 8.97 -37.89
C SER A 12 -7.66 7.63 -37.17
N ASN A 13 -8.48 6.69 -37.69
CA ASN A 13 -8.74 5.37 -37.11
C ASN A 13 -7.48 4.49 -36.96
N SER A 14 -7.41 3.71 -35.88
CA SER A 14 -6.25 2.86 -35.54
C SER A 14 -6.59 1.49 -34.92
N TRP A 15 -5.52 0.71 -34.67
CA TRP A 15 -5.48 -0.72 -34.31
C TRP A 15 -5.16 -0.98 -32.82
N ALA A 16 -5.19 -2.27 -32.44
CA ALA A 16 -5.46 -2.83 -31.11
C ALA A 16 -4.70 -2.27 -29.88
N SER A 17 -5.51 -1.82 -28.91
CA SER A 17 -5.22 -1.61 -27.47
C SER A 17 -5.31 -2.90 -26.64
N GLU A 18 -4.74 -2.95 -25.43
CA GLU A 18 -5.03 -4.01 -24.42
C GLU A 18 -6.55 -4.19 -24.17
N ALA A 19 -7.36 -3.17 -24.45
CA ALA A 19 -8.81 -3.30 -24.37
C ALA A 19 -9.40 -4.21 -25.48
N ASN A 20 -8.55 -4.80 -26.33
CA ASN A 20 -8.91 -5.83 -27.29
C ASN A 20 -8.35 -7.20 -26.91
N LEU A 21 -7.80 -7.36 -25.70
CA LEU A 21 -7.41 -8.67 -25.17
C LEU A 21 -8.63 -9.59 -25.16
N VAL A 22 -8.52 -10.68 -25.91
CA VAL A 22 -9.54 -11.74 -25.95
C VAL A 22 -9.07 -12.86 -25.04
N ILE A 23 -9.80 -13.06 -23.94
CA ILE A 23 -9.53 -14.18 -23.04
C ILE A 23 -10.02 -15.49 -23.69
N PRO A 24 -9.21 -16.55 -23.74
CA PRO A 24 -9.63 -17.83 -24.31
C PRO A 24 -10.70 -18.50 -23.43
N ASP A 25 -11.59 -19.29 -24.05
CA ASP A 25 -12.61 -20.04 -23.29
C ASP A 25 -11.95 -21.13 -22.45
N LEU A 26 -11.99 -20.94 -21.12
CA LEU A 26 -11.37 -21.81 -20.13
C LEU A 26 -11.98 -23.21 -20.07
N ARG A 27 -13.14 -23.45 -20.72
CA ARG A 27 -13.77 -24.78 -20.82
C ARG A 27 -13.01 -25.74 -21.73
N ASN A 28 -12.15 -25.20 -22.59
CA ASN A 28 -11.43 -25.98 -23.60
C ASN A 28 -10.28 -26.84 -23.05
N VAL A 29 -9.84 -26.61 -21.80
CA VAL A 29 -8.79 -27.40 -21.16
C VAL A 29 -9.33 -28.03 -19.87
N SER A 30 -9.01 -29.31 -19.70
CA SER A 30 -9.35 -30.10 -18.51
C SER A 30 -8.18 -30.25 -17.56
N PHE A 31 -8.47 -30.12 -16.26
CA PHE A 31 -7.57 -30.24 -15.12
C PHE A 31 -8.09 -31.38 -14.24
N GLY A 32 -7.65 -32.61 -14.51
CA GLY A 32 -8.24 -33.79 -13.90
C GLY A 32 -9.70 -33.98 -14.34
N SER A 33 -10.62 -34.07 -13.38
CA SER A 33 -12.05 -34.28 -13.64
C SER A 33 -12.84 -33.00 -13.95
N PHE A 34 -12.23 -31.82 -13.84
CA PHE A 34 -12.90 -30.53 -14.05
C PHE A 34 -12.29 -29.79 -15.24
N ASN A 35 -13.08 -28.99 -15.95
CA ASN A 35 -12.53 -27.99 -16.87
C ASN A 35 -12.09 -26.73 -16.11
N GLY A 36 -11.32 -25.86 -16.78
CA GLY A 36 -10.80 -24.63 -16.17
C GLY A 36 -11.88 -23.72 -15.60
N HIS A 37 -13.01 -23.56 -16.31
CA HIS A 37 -14.14 -22.75 -15.84
C HIS A 37 -14.74 -23.28 -14.54
N SER A 38 -15.11 -24.56 -14.51
CA SER A 38 -15.71 -25.21 -13.33
C SER A 38 -14.75 -25.20 -12.12
N LEU A 39 -13.46 -25.40 -12.35
CA LEU A 39 -12.45 -25.34 -11.29
C LEU A 39 -12.37 -23.96 -10.65
N LEU A 40 -12.38 -22.89 -11.46
CA LEU A 40 -12.30 -21.52 -10.96
C LEU A 40 -13.62 -21.04 -10.33
N VAL A 41 -14.77 -21.59 -10.72
CA VAL A 41 -16.04 -21.37 -10.01
C VAL A 41 -15.97 -21.89 -8.57
N TRP A 42 -15.33 -23.04 -8.32
CA TRP A 42 -15.02 -23.47 -6.94
C TRP A 42 -14.09 -22.49 -6.23
N GLY A 43 -13.21 -21.81 -6.97
CA GLY A 43 -12.39 -20.73 -6.42
C GLY A 43 -13.20 -19.56 -5.86
N ILE A 44 -14.33 -19.21 -6.48
CA ILE A 44 -15.26 -18.20 -5.94
C ILE A 44 -15.81 -18.65 -4.58
N LEU A 45 -16.15 -19.93 -4.42
CA LEU A 45 -16.62 -20.44 -3.13
C LEU A 45 -15.54 -20.27 -2.04
N VAL A 46 -14.28 -20.54 -2.34
CA VAL A 46 -13.17 -20.33 -1.40
C VAL A 46 -13.04 -18.84 -1.02
N CYS A 47 -13.17 -17.92 -1.98
CA CYS A 47 -13.16 -16.49 -1.70
C CYS A 47 -14.36 -16.08 -0.81
N VAL A 48 -15.55 -16.61 -1.07
CA VAL A 48 -16.73 -16.38 -0.21
C VAL A 48 -16.47 -16.89 1.21
N LEU A 49 -15.87 -18.08 1.37
CA LEU A 49 -15.47 -18.59 2.68
C LEU A 49 -14.41 -17.71 3.34
N GLY A 50 -13.49 -17.11 2.58
CA GLY A 50 -12.54 -16.10 3.03
C GLY A 50 -13.24 -14.85 3.58
N ILE A 51 -14.26 -14.33 2.89
CA ILE A 51 -15.09 -13.23 3.39
C ILE A 51 -15.81 -13.63 4.68
N VAL A 52 -16.42 -14.81 4.71
CA VAL A 52 -17.12 -15.32 5.91
C VAL A 52 -16.15 -15.43 7.09
N PHE A 53 -14.92 -15.89 6.87
CA PHE A 53 -13.87 -15.93 7.89
C PHE A 53 -13.56 -14.53 8.44
N GLY A 54 -13.37 -13.54 7.57
CA GLY A 54 -13.15 -12.16 8.00
C GLY A 54 -14.35 -11.59 8.75
N LEU A 55 -15.57 -11.77 8.25
CA LEU A 55 -16.80 -11.30 8.93
C LEU A 55 -17.02 -11.99 10.29
N TYR A 56 -16.61 -13.26 10.41
CA TYR A 56 -16.61 -13.98 11.68
C TYR A 56 -15.64 -13.32 12.68
N HIS A 57 -14.41 -13.02 12.26
CA HIS A 57 -13.44 -12.31 13.10
C HIS A 57 -13.88 -10.89 13.45
N PHE A 58 -14.48 -10.16 12.50
CA PHE A 58 -15.11 -8.86 12.74
C PHE A 58 -16.16 -8.96 13.86
N SER A 59 -17.07 -9.93 13.76
CA SER A 59 -18.14 -10.15 14.74
C SER A 59 -17.58 -10.56 16.10
N LYS A 60 -16.51 -11.37 16.10
CA LYS A 60 -15.83 -11.82 17.33
C LYS A 60 -15.16 -10.66 18.04
N VAL A 61 -14.38 -9.84 17.32
CA VAL A 61 -13.74 -8.64 17.88
C VAL A 61 -14.82 -7.69 18.40
N LYS A 62 -15.85 -7.38 17.62
CA LYS A 62 -16.96 -6.49 18.05
C LYS A 62 -17.58 -6.91 19.40
N LYS A 63 -17.72 -8.21 19.65
CA LYS A 63 -18.30 -8.79 20.87
C LYS A 63 -17.37 -8.85 22.08
N LEU A 64 -16.07 -8.56 21.93
CA LEU A 64 -15.16 -8.51 23.09
C LEU A 64 -15.59 -7.42 24.07
N PRO A 65 -15.45 -7.66 25.39
CA PRO A 65 -15.82 -6.69 26.41
C PRO A 65 -14.94 -5.43 26.31
N VAL A 66 -15.54 -4.28 26.60
CA VAL A 66 -14.87 -2.98 26.66
C VAL A 66 -15.65 -2.08 27.63
N HIS A 67 -14.95 -1.36 28.49
CA HIS A 67 -15.58 -0.38 29.38
C HIS A 67 -16.09 0.85 28.60
N ARG A 68 -17.21 1.42 29.05
CA ARG A 68 -17.88 2.58 28.40
C ARG A 68 -16.94 3.73 28.06
N SER A 69 -16.01 4.07 28.95
CA SER A 69 -15.09 5.22 28.74
C SER A 69 -14.16 5.04 27.55
N MET A 70 -13.70 3.81 27.29
CA MET A 70 -12.85 3.50 26.14
C MET A 70 -13.68 3.33 24.86
N LEU A 71 -14.90 2.82 24.98
CA LEU A 71 -15.83 2.69 23.85
C LEU A 71 -16.27 4.06 23.31
N GLU A 72 -16.56 5.02 24.19
CA GLU A 72 -16.92 6.39 23.79
C GLU A 72 -15.81 7.05 22.97
N VAL A 73 -14.54 6.84 23.34
CA VAL A 73 -13.39 7.36 22.59
C VAL A 73 -13.29 6.70 21.22
N SER A 74 -13.40 5.38 21.12
CA SER A 74 -13.30 4.71 19.82
C SER A 74 -14.47 4.98 18.89
N GLU A 75 -15.68 5.20 19.43
CA GLU A 75 -16.82 5.68 18.62
C GLU A 75 -16.60 7.13 18.16
N LEU A 76 -16.01 8.00 18.99
CA LEU A 76 -15.64 9.35 18.56
C LEU A 76 -14.61 9.33 17.42
N ILE A 77 -13.57 8.50 17.52
CA ILE A 77 -12.57 8.29 16.45
C ILE A 77 -13.26 7.74 15.19
N TYR A 78 -14.22 6.82 15.34
CA TYR A 78 -14.94 6.31 14.18
C TYR A 78 -15.81 7.39 13.51
N GLU A 79 -16.48 8.26 14.25
CA GLU A 79 -17.25 9.38 13.69
C GLU A 79 -16.38 10.34 12.87
N THR A 80 -15.15 10.64 13.32
CA THR A 80 -14.20 11.46 12.56
C THR A 80 -13.68 10.72 11.32
N CYS A 81 -13.37 9.42 11.43
CA CYS A 81 -13.02 8.57 10.28
C CYS A 81 -14.12 8.55 9.20
N LYS A 82 -15.39 8.43 9.59
CA LYS A 82 -16.53 8.51 8.64
C LYS A 82 -16.57 9.84 7.91
N THR A 83 -16.38 10.93 8.63
CA THR A 83 -16.39 12.29 8.06
C THR A 83 -15.26 12.46 7.04
N TYR A 84 -14.06 11.98 7.38
CA TYR A 84 -12.91 11.94 6.48
C TYR A 84 -13.23 11.15 5.21
N LEU A 85 -13.73 9.93 5.35
CA LEU A 85 -14.06 9.04 4.23
C LEU A 85 -15.09 9.60 3.27
N PHE A 86 -16.17 10.19 3.76
CA PHE A 86 -17.17 10.83 2.89
C PHE A 86 -16.53 11.98 2.09
N THR A 87 -15.65 12.74 2.73
CA THR A 87 -14.93 13.84 2.11
C THR A 87 -13.93 13.34 1.07
N GLN A 88 -13.23 12.24 1.35
CA GLN A 88 -12.36 11.57 0.37
C GLN A 88 -13.15 10.96 -0.79
N GLY A 89 -14.32 10.36 -0.56
CA GLY A 89 -15.16 9.81 -1.62
C GLY A 89 -15.60 10.88 -2.63
N LYS A 90 -15.98 12.07 -2.16
CA LYS A 90 -16.27 13.22 -3.04
C LYS A 90 -15.04 13.65 -3.84
N PHE A 91 -13.87 13.64 -3.21
CA PHE A 91 -12.61 14.00 -3.88
C PHE A 91 -12.18 12.97 -4.93
N LEU A 92 -12.31 11.68 -4.62
CA LEU A 92 -12.09 10.57 -5.56
C LEU A 92 -12.95 10.72 -6.82
N PHE A 93 -14.22 11.08 -6.66
CA PHE A 93 -15.10 11.33 -7.80
C PHE A 93 -14.58 12.47 -8.70
N ILE A 94 -14.06 13.55 -8.11
CA ILE A 94 -13.45 14.65 -8.87
C ILE A 94 -12.24 14.15 -9.67
N LEU A 95 -11.36 13.35 -9.06
CA LEU A 95 -10.20 12.79 -9.75
C LEU A 95 -10.60 11.80 -10.85
N TRP A 96 -11.61 10.97 -10.59
CA TRP A 96 -12.15 10.03 -11.56
C TRP A 96 -12.70 10.73 -12.80
N VAL A 97 -13.35 11.89 -12.66
CA VAL A 97 -13.82 12.68 -13.81
C VAL A 97 -12.66 13.04 -14.76
N PHE A 98 -11.46 13.35 -14.26
CA PHE A 98 -10.30 13.61 -15.14
C PHE A 98 -9.92 12.38 -15.96
N ILE A 99 -9.88 11.21 -15.32
CA ILE A 99 -9.54 9.95 -15.99
C ILE A 99 -10.65 9.55 -16.97
N ALA A 100 -11.92 9.66 -16.58
CA ALA A 100 -13.07 9.35 -17.40
C ALA A 100 -13.09 10.16 -18.70
N VAL A 101 -12.68 11.45 -18.66
CA VAL A 101 -12.55 12.28 -19.87
C VAL A 101 -11.48 11.72 -20.81
N ILE A 102 -10.33 11.27 -20.30
CA ILE A 102 -9.29 10.65 -21.14
C ILE A 102 -9.76 9.31 -21.71
N ILE A 103 -10.44 8.48 -20.90
CA ILE A 103 -11.02 7.20 -21.34
C ILE A 103 -12.03 7.41 -22.47
N LEU A 104 -12.98 8.34 -22.29
CA LEU A 104 -14.00 8.67 -23.29
C LEU A 104 -13.38 9.16 -24.59
N PHE A 105 -12.35 10.00 -24.48
CA PHE A 105 -11.65 10.50 -25.65
C PHE A 105 -10.88 9.40 -26.37
N TYR A 106 -9.99 8.69 -25.68
CA TYR A 106 -9.12 7.69 -26.29
C TYR A 106 -9.91 6.50 -26.85
N PHE A 107 -10.69 5.82 -26.00
CA PHE A 107 -11.42 4.65 -26.46
C PHE A 107 -12.62 5.04 -27.35
N GLY A 108 -13.30 6.15 -27.05
CA GLY A 108 -14.55 6.48 -27.72
C GLY A 108 -14.36 7.22 -29.03
N TYR A 109 -13.48 8.23 -29.05
CA TYR A 109 -13.24 9.02 -30.24
C TYR A 109 -12.13 8.45 -31.13
N LEU A 110 -10.98 8.08 -30.55
CA LEU A 110 -9.83 7.61 -31.37
C LEU A 110 -9.98 6.15 -31.82
N LEU A 111 -10.28 5.26 -30.88
CA LEU A 111 -10.45 3.84 -31.20
C LEU A 111 -11.86 3.48 -31.71
N ASN A 112 -12.79 4.45 -31.74
CA ASN A 112 -14.18 4.25 -32.15
C ASN A 112 -14.85 3.04 -31.49
N PHE A 113 -14.56 2.81 -30.20
CA PHE A 113 -15.20 1.73 -29.47
C PHE A 113 -16.71 1.96 -29.39
N THR A 114 -17.46 0.86 -29.45
CA THR A 114 -18.91 0.92 -29.29
C THR A 114 -19.26 1.52 -27.93
N ALA A 115 -20.40 2.21 -27.85
CA ALA A 115 -20.89 2.79 -26.59
C ALA A 115 -20.95 1.75 -25.45
N GLY A 116 -21.24 0.48 -25.78
CA GLY A 116 -21.21 -0.64 -24.83
C GLY A 116 -19.82 -0.90 -24.23
N LYS A 117 -18.76 -0.98 -25.06
CA LYS A 117 -17.38 -1.16 -24.56
C LYS A 117 -16.93 0.00 -23.69
N LEU A 118 -17.26 1.24 -24.08
CA LEU A 118 -16.94 2.44 -23.29
C LEU A 118 -17.64 2.44 -21.93
N PHE A 119 -18.93 2.12 -21.93
CA PHE A 119 -19.70 2.02 -20.71
C PHE A 119 -19.09 0.97 -19.77
N ILE A 120 -18.65 -0.18 -20.29
CA ILE A 120 -18.00 -1.23 -19.51
C ILE A 120 -16.68 -0.74 -18.89
N ILE A 121 -15.80 -0.08 -19.64
CA ILE A 121 -14.53 0.45 -19.09
C ILE A 121 -14.82 1.44 -17.95
N LEU A 122 -15.75 2.37 -18.17
CA LEU A 122 -16.13 3.35 -17.14
C LEU A 122 -16.77 2.68 -15.92
N LEU A 123 -17.69 1.74 -16.13
CA LEU A 123 -18.34 0.99 -15.06
C LEU A 123 -17.31 0.24 -14.20
N PHE A 124 -16.42 -0.51 -14.83
CA PHE A 124 -15.39 -1.27 -14.11
C PHE A 124 -14.36 -0.37 -13.43
N SER A 125 -14.09 0.83 -13.96
CA SER A 125 -13.28 1.82 -13.24
C SER A 125 -13.95 2.32 -11.96
N VAL A 126 -15.27 2.49 -11.96
CA VAL A 126 -16.01 2.82 -10.75
C VAL A 126 -16.03 1.63 -9.79
N ILE A 127 -16.20 0.41 -10.30
CA ILE A 127 -16.12 -0.82 -9.47
C ILE A 127 -14.75 -0.95 -8.80
N GLY A 128 -13.66 -0.66 -9.51
CA GLY A 128 -12.31 -0.64 -8.95
C GLY A 128 -12.17 0.35 -7.79
N ILE A 129 -12.62 1.60 -7.98
CA ILE A 129 -12.63 2.63 -6.92
C ILE A 129 -13.47 2.18 -5.72
N LEU A 130 -14.68 1.67 -5.98
CA LEU A 130 -15.60 1.21 -4.95
C LEU A 130 -15.04 -0.01 -4.19
N GLY A 131 -14.26 -0.88 -4.85
CA GLY A 131 -13.52 -1.97 -4.23
C GLY A 131 -12.57 -1.44 -3.16
N SER A 132 -11.59 -0.61 -3.55
CA SER A 132 -10.64 -0.01 -2.60
C SER A 132 -11.35 0.78 -1.49
N TYR A 133 -12.39 1.54 -1.84
CA TYR A 133 -13.17 2.34 -0.89
C TYR A 133 -13.94 1.48 0.11
N SER A 134 -14.56 0.38 -0.33
CA SER A 134 -15.35 -0.51 0.54
C SER A 134 -14.47 -1.25 1.54
N VAL A 135 -13.31 -1.73 1.11
CA VAL A 135 -12.35 -2.39 2.01
C VAL A 135 -11.77 -1.39 3.01
N ALA A 136 -11.53 -0.14 2.62
CA ALA A 136 -11.15 0.93 3.54
C ALA A 136 -12.18 1.14 4.66
N TRP A 137 -13.47 1.25 4.31
CA TRP A 137 -14.57 1.35 5.27
C TRP A 137 -14.61 0.17 6.25
N PHE A 138 -14.43 -1.04 5.72
CA PHE A 138 -14.37 -2.26 6.55
C PHE A 138 -13.20 -2.23 7.52
N GLY A 139 -12.00 -1.90 7.03
CA GLY A 139 -10.76 -1.83 7.82
C GLY A 139 -10.86 -0.84 8.97
N MET A 140 -11.29 0.39 8.71
CA MET A 140 -11.44 1.41 9.76
C MET A 140 -12.42 1.01 10.84
N ARG A 141 -13.57 0.43 10.48
CA ARG A 141 -14.55 0.03 11.50
C ARG A 141 -14.04 -1.13 12.33
N LEU A 142 -13.32 -2.07 11.71
CA LEU A 142 -12.74 -3.17 12.46
C LEU A 142 -11.62 -2.70 13.40
N ASN A 143 -10.74 -1.82 12.92
CA ASN A 143 -9.65 -1.27 13.71
C ASN A 143 -10.14 -0.43 14.90
N THR A 144 -11.15 0.42 14.69
CA THR A 144 -11.81 1.18 15.78
C THR A 144 -12.58 0.30 16.77
N TYR A 145 -12.97 -0.92 16.39
CA TYR A 145 -13.39 -1.88 17.41
C TYR A 145 -12.20 -2.47 18.14
N ALA A 146 -11.21 -2.95 17.40
CA ALA A 146 -10.06 -3.66 17.93
C ALA A 146 -9.27 -2.81 18.92
N ASN A 147 -8.98 -1.54 18.62
CA ASN A 147 -8.14 -0.66 19.44
C ASN A 147 -8.68 -0.49 20.88
N SER A 148 -9.96 -0.19 21.07
CA SER A 148 -10.55 -0.03 22.42
C SER A 148 -10.61 -1.34 23.19
N ARG A 149 -10.75 -2.46 22.48
CA ARG A 149 -10.82 -3.81 23.08
C ARG A 149 -9.45 -4.32 23.45
N THR A 150 -8.42 -3.97 22.68
CA THR A 150 -7.01 -4.16 23.02
C THR A 150 -6.69 -3.37 24.29
N ALA A 151 -7.00 -2.06 24.31
CA ALA A 151 -6.77 -1.18 25.46
C ALA A 151 -7.43 -1.68 26.74
N PHE A 152 -8.67 -2.19 26.65
CA PHE A 152 -9.37 -2.71 27.82
C PHE A 152 -8.88 -4.10 28.25
N SER A 153 -8.55 -4.97 27.30
CA SER A 153 -8.18 -6.37 27.60
C SER A 153 -6.87 -6.50 28.36
N VAL A 154 -5.92 -5.58 28.17
CA VAL A 154 -4.64 -5.60 28.89
C VAL A 154 -4.80 -5.32 30.38
N LEU A 155 -5.87 -4.64 30.81
CA LEU A 155 -6.14 -4.36 32.23
C LEU A 155 -6.30 -5.62 33.09
N LYS A 156 -6.43 -6.80 32.48
CA LYS A 156 -6.36 -8.09 33.18
C LYS A 156 -4.93 -8.45 33.65
N GLY A 157 -3.94 -7.64 33.31
CA GLY A 157 -2.54 -7.83 33.65
C GLY A 157 -1.83 -8.85 32.78
N TYR A 158 -2.26 -9.08 31.54
CA TYR A 158 -1.60 -10.02 30.62
C TYR A 158 -1.31 -9.34 29.26
N PRO A 159 -0.09 -9.49 28.71
CA PRO A 159 0.29 -8.89 27.43
C PRO A 159 -0.29 -9.59 26.20
N TYR A 160 -0.63 -10.89 26.27
CA TYR A 160 -1.04 -11.66 25.08
C TYR A 160 -2.22 -11.05 24.28
N PRO A 161 -3.31 -10.56 24.93
CA PRO A 161 -4.39 -9.87 24.23
C PRO A 161 -3.96 -8.62 23.47
N ALA A 162 -2.89 -7.93 23.92
CA ALA A 162 -2.34 -6.77 23.22
C ALA A 162 -1.88 -7.14 21.81
N MET A 163 -1.45 -8.39 21.59
CA MET A 163 -1.02 -8.89 20.28
C MET A 163 -2.13 -9.64 19.54
N ASP A 164 -2.90 -10.49 20.22
CA ASP A 164 -3.87 -11.35 19.54
C ASP A 164 -5.04 -10.57 18.91
N ILE A 165 -5.50 -9.50 19.56
CA ILE A 165 -6.63 -8.70 19.09
C ILE A 165 -6.26 -7.90 17.83
N PRO A 166 -5.15 -7.12 17.80
CA PRO A 166 -4.70 -6.44 16.59
C PRO A 166 -4.40 -7.42 15.45
N LEU A 167 -3.72 -8.54 15.73
CA LEU A 167 -3.43 -9.53 14.70
C LEU A 167 -4.70 -10.18 14.13
N SER A 168 -5.70 -10.42 14.98
CA SER A 168 -7.03 -10.87 14.56
C SER A 168 -7.78 -9.82 13.73
N SER A 169 -7.58 -8.53 14.00
CA SER A 169 -8.11 -7.43 13.18
C SER A 169 -7.49 -7.48 11.79
N GLY A 170 -6.14 -7.47 11.74
CA GLY A 170 -5.39 -7.44 10.50
C GLY A 170 -5.68 -8.63 9.57
N ILE A 171 -5.72 -9.87 10.08
CA ILE A 171 -6.00 -11.04 9.23
C ILE A 171 -7.42 -11.02 8.66
N SER A 172 -8.38 -10.44 9.39
CA SER A 172 -9.73 -10.24 8.92
C SER A 172 -9.80 -9.23 7.78
N ILE A 173 -9.06 -8.11 7.89
CA ILE A 173 -8.95 -7.12 6.82
C ILE A 173 -8.32 -7.74 5.58
N GLY A 174 -7.17 -8.40 5.73
CA GLY A 174 -6.43 -9.00 4.62
C GLY A 174 -7.22 -10.08 3.87
N THR A 175 -7.94 -10.94 4.60
CA THR A 175 -8.77 -12.00 3.97
C THR A 175 -9.97 -11.43 3.21
N VAL A 176 -10.68 -10.44 3.78
CA VAL A 176 -11.81 -9.78 3.10
C VAL A 176 -11.35 -9.03 1.86
N LEU A 177 -10.27 -8.25 1.99
CA LEU A 177 -9.67 -7.49 0.89
C LEU A 177 -9.39 -8.37 -0.32
N ILE A 178 -8.60 -9.43 -0.12
CA ILE A 178 -8.14 -10.30 -1.22
C ILE A 178 -9.32 -11.10 -1.78
N SER A 179 -10.25 -11.52 -0.94
CA SER A 179 -11.42 -12.26 -1.41
C SER A 179 -12.33 -11.39 -2.28
N ILE A 180 -12.55 -10.11 -1.92
CA ILE A 180 -13.35 -9.18 -2.74
C ILE A 180 -12.65 -8.94 -4.08
N GLU A 181 -11.34 -8.65 -4.06
CA GLU A 181 -10.54 -8.44 -5.27
C GLU A 181 -10.60 -9.66 -6.20
N LEU A 182 -10.34 -10.86 -5.67
CA LEU A 182 -10.38 -12.09 -6.45
C LEU A 182 -11.77 -12.43 -6.97
N ILE A 183 -12.84 -12.17 -6.21
CA ILE A 183 -14.21 -12.37 -6.70
C ILE A 183 -14.47 -11.48 -7.92
N ILE A 184 -14.04 -10.22 -7.90
CA ILE A 184 -14.22 -9.30 -9.03
C ILE A 184 -13.41 -9.79 -10.24
N MET A 185 -12.14 -10.16 -10.04
CA MET A 185 -11.28 -10.67 -11.12
C MET A 185 -11.80 -11.98 -11.72
N LEU A 186 -12.21 -12.94 -10.87
CA LEU A 186 -12.81 -14.21 -11.31
C LEU A 186 -14.15 -13.97 -12.00
N PHE A 187 -14.92 -12.98 -11.56
CA PHE A 187 -16.18 -12.64 -12.21
C PHE A 187 -15.95 -12.14 -13.65
N ILE A 188 -14.96 -11.25 -13.83
CA ILE A 188 -14.54 -10.78 -15.17
C ILE A 188 -14.05 -11.95 -16.03
N LEU A 189 -13.27 -12.87 -15.45
CA LEU A 189 -12.70 -13.99 -16.19
C LEU A 189 -13.73 -15.06 -16.59
N LEU A 190 -14.73 -15.31 -15.75
CA LEU A 190 -15.62 -16.48 -15.88
C LEU A 190 -17.00 -16.17 -16.47
N PHE A 191 -17.49 -14.94 -16.31
CA PHE A 191 -18.86 -14.58 -16.68
C PHE A 191 -18.96 -13.46 -17.70
N ILE A 192 -17.90 -12.66 -17.89
CA ILE A 192 -17.86 -11.67 -18.96
C ILE A 192 -17.38 -12.36 -20.25
N PRO A 193 -18.06 -12.16 -21.40
CA PRO A 193 -17.59 -12.69 -22.67
C PRO A 193 -16.17 -12.21 -22.99
N GLY A 194 -15.33 -13.10 -23.53
CA GLY A 194 -13.89 -12.85 -23.69
C GLY A 194 -13.53 -11.57 -24.45
N GLU A 195 -14.38 -11.10 -25.37
CA GLU A 195 -14.21 -9.84 -26.12
C GLU A 195 -14.40 -8.56 -25.29
N TYR A 196 -15.05 -8.69 -24.11
CA TYR A 196 -15.29 -7.61 -23.16
C TYR A 196 -14.43 -7.72 -21.90
N SER A 197 -13.74 -8.84 -21.69
CA SER A 197 -12.88 -9.05 -20.52
C SER A 197 -11.68 -8.08 -20.48
N GLY A 198 -11.00 -7.85 -21.62
CA GLY A 198 -9.91 -6.86 -21.71
C GLY A 198 -10.35 -5.45 -21.26
N PRO A 199 -11.43 -4.88 -21.83
CA PRO A 199 -12.01 -3.61 -21.38
C PRO A 199 -12.35 -3.58 -19.88
N CYS A 200 -12.88 -4.68 -19.33
CA CYS A 200 -13.20 -4.77 -17.90
C CYS A 200 -11.93 -4.69 -17.04
N PHE A 201 -10.90 -5.48 -17.36
CA PHE A 201 -9.65 -5.51 -16.59
C PHE A 201 -8.95 -4.15 -16.60
N ILE A 202 -8.91 -3.46 -17.74
CA ILE A 202 -8.32 -2.13 -17.83
C ILE A 202 -9.11 -1.11 -17.01
N GLY A 203 -10.44 -1.09 -17.18
CA GLY A 203 -11.30 -0.23 -16.39
C GLY A 203 -11.06 -0.45 -14.90
N PHE A 204 -11.12 -1.70 -14.47
CA PHE A 204 -10.90 -2.11 -13.09
C PHE A 204 -9.54 -1.68 -12.55
N ALA A 205 -8.45 -2.00 -13.26
CA ALA A 205 -7.08 -1.66 -12.87
C ALA A 205 -6.86 -0.14 -12.75
N ILE A 206 -7.39 0.65 -13.69
CA ILE A 206 -7.31 2.12 -13.63
C ILE A 206 -8.06 2.64 -12.39
N GLY A 207 -9.24 2.07 -12.12
CA GLY A 207 -10.08 2.44 -10.99
C GLY A 207 -9.44 2.19 -9.64
N GLU A 208 -8.95 0.96 -9.43
CA GLU A 208 -8.28 0.58 -8.18
C GLU A 208 -6.97 1.37 -7.97
N SER A 209 -6.17 1.59 -9.03
CA SER A 209 -4.96 2.42 -8.94
C SER A 209 -5.25 3.87 -8.56
N LEU A 210 -6.32 4.47 -9.11
CA LEU A 210 -6.74 5.81 -8.68
C LEU A 210 -7.18 5.80 -7.21
N GLY A 211 -8.00 4.84 -6.82
CA GLY A 211 -8.49 4.68 -5.45
C GLY A 211 -7.35 4.57 -4.45
N ALA A 212 -6.41 3.65 -4.69
CA ALA A 212 -5.24 3.44 -3.86
C ALA A 212 -4.32 4.66 -3.79
N ALA A 213 -3.96 5.27 -4.93
CA ALA A 213 -3.09 6.44 -4.95
C ALA A 213 -3.67 7.59 -4.13
N ALA A 214 -4.95 7.92 -4.32
CA ALA A 214 -5.59 9.01 -3.61
C ALA A 214 -5.77 8.72 -2.12
N LEU A 215 -6.24 7.53 -1.74
CA LEU A 215 -6.43 7.16 -0.33
C LEU A 215 -5.09 7.07 0.41
N ARG A 216 -4.04 6.51 -0.21
CA ARG A 216 -2.70 6.40 0.40
C ARG A 216 -2.05 7.76 0.60
N ILE A 217 -2.03 8.61 -0.43
CA ILE A 217 -1.38 9.93 -0.37
C ILE A 217 -2.15 10.88 0.54
N ALA A 218 -3.47 11.02 0.34
CA ALA A 218 -4.26 11.92 1.16
C ALA A 218 -4.36 11.41 2.60
N GLY A 219 -4.42 10.10 2.81
CA GLY A 219 -4.34 9.47 4.13
C GLY A 219 -3.02 9.78 4.82
N GLY A 220 -1.89 9.51 4.16
CA GLY A 220 -0.54 9.80 4.66
C GLY A 220 -0.34 11.27 5.03
N ILE A 221 -0.72 12.19 4.14
CA ILE A 221 -0.64 13.63 4.43
C ILE A 221 -1.52 13.99 5.64
N PHE A 222 -2.74 13.45 5.72
CA PHE A 222 -3.64 13.71 6.83
C PHE A 222 -3.05 13.25 8.17
N THR A 223 -2.60 11.98 8.26
CA THR A 223 -2.07 11.42 9.51
C THR A 223 -0.87 12.22 9.98
N LYS A 224 0.12 12.47 9.11
CA LYS A 224 1.34 13.14 9.56
C LYS A 224 1.15 14.64 9.83
N ILE A 225 0.11 15.28 9.31
CA ILE A 225 -0.27 16.63 9.78
C ILE A 225 -0.78 16.57 11.23
N ALA A 226 -1.61 15.57 11.54
CA ALA A 226 -2.22 15.41 12.85
C ALA A 226 -1.20 14.98 13.90
N ASP A 227 -0.36 14.00 13.56
CA ASP A 227 0.72 13.43 14.37
C ASP A 227 1.71 14.52 14.79
N ILE A 228 2.43 15.14 13.83
CA ILE A 228 3.37 16.23 14.10
C ILE A 228 2.70 17.40 14.84
N GLY A 229 1.47 17.74 14.45
CA GLY A 229 0.70 18.79 15.11
C GLY A 229 0.45 18.51 16.60
N SER A 230 0.21 17.25 16.94
CA SER A 230 -0.02 16.78 18.30
C SER A 230 1.29 16.60 19.07
N ASP A 231 2.29 15.99 18.45
CA ASP A 231 3.57 15.62 19.04
C ASP A 231 4.45 16.82 19.37
N LEU A 232 4.39 17.89 18.57
CA LEU A 232 5.09 19.13 18.92
C LEU A 232 4.60 19.73 20.24
N MET A 233 3.39 19.39 20.71
CA MET A 233 2.92 19.84 22.02
C MET A 233 3.69 19.21 23.18
N LYS A 234 4.29 18.02 22.98
CA LYS A 234 5.18 17.38 23.96
C LYS A 234 6.39 18.28 24.25
N ILE A 235 6.91 18.95 23.24
CA ILE A 235 8.05 19.87 23.37
C ILE A 235 7.59 21.22 23.93
N VAL A 236 6.52 21.79 23.36
CA VAL A 236 6.04 23.14 23.69
C VAL A 236 5.48 23.23 25.11
N PHE A 237 4.70 22.24 25.54
CA PHE A 237 3.97 22.27 26.80
C PHE A 237 4.44 21.22 27.81
N LYS A 238 5.38 20.33 27.44
CA LYS A 238 5.91 19.26 28.32
C LYS A 238 4.81 18.37 28.90
N ILE A 239 3.80 18.08 28.06
CA ILE A 239 2.71 17.13 28.35
C ILE A 239 3.09 15.72 27.88
N LYS A 240 2.30 14.73 28.32
CA LYS A 240 2.45 13.33 27.88
C LYS A 240 2.04 13.17 26.40
N GLU A 241 2.52 12.11 25.78
CA GLU A 241 1.96 11.57 24.54
C GLU A 241 0.47 11.26 24.75
N ASP A 242 -0.36 11.61 23.75
CA ASP A 242 -1.81 11.38 23.75
C ASP A 242 -2.60 12.00 24.92
N ASP A 243 -2.09 13.08 25.52
CA ASP A 243 -2.78 13.78 26.60
C ASP A 243 -4.21 14.18 26.19
N ALA A 244 -5.19 13.76 26.98
CA ALA A 244 -6.61 13.96 26.66
C ALA A 244 -7.01 15.44 26.49
N ARG A 245 -6.20 16.39 26.99
CA ARG A 245 -6.41 17.84 26.85
C ARG A 245 -5.92 18.38 25.51
N ASN A 246 -5.11 17.63 24.76
CA ASN A 246 -4.64 18.01 23.45
C ASN A 246 -5.71 17.72 22.39
N PRO A 247 -6.29 18.75 21.73
CA PRO A 247 -7.34 18.56 20.74
C PRO A 247 -6.87 17.80 19.49
N GLY A 248 -5.56 17.69 19.26
CA GLY A 248 -4.97 17.02 18.10
C GLY A 248 -5.03 15.49 18.16
N VAL A 249 -5.07 14.88 19.35
CA VAL A 249 -4.94 13.42 19.52
C VAL A 249 -6.06 12.64 18.82
N ILE A 250 -7.30 13.14 18.84
CA ILE A 250 -8.39 12.51 18.09
C ILE A 250 -8.14 12.56 16.57
N ALA A 251 -7.55 13.64 16.07
CA ALA A 251 -7.20 13.75 14.66
C ALA A 251 -6.04 12.82 14.31
N ASP A 252 -5.11 12.62 15.24
CA ASP A 252 -4.00 11.69 15.11
C ASP A 252 -4.50 10.25 15.00
N CYS A 253 -5.33 9.80 15.96
CA CYS A 253 -5.97 8.49 15.89
C CYS A 253 -6.83 8.30 14.63
N THR A 254 -7.52 9.35 14.18
CA THR A 254 -8.24 9.35 12.90
C THR A 254 -7.27 9.14 11.73
N GLY A 255 -6.09 9.73 11.83
CA GLY A 255 -4.98 9.62 10.91
C GLY A 255 -4.44 8.20 10.81
N ASP A 256 -4.17 7.51 11.90
CA ASP A 256 -3.64 6.14 11.85
C ASP A 256 -4.62 5.20 11.16
N ASN A 257 -5.91 5.44 11.36
CA ASN A 257 -6.97 4.76 10.63
C ASN A 257 -6.98 5.15 9.13
N ALA A 258 -6.92 6.45 8.81
CA ALA A 258 -7.03 6.97 7.44
C ALA A 258 -5.79 6.75 6.55
N GLY A 259 -4.58 6.84 7.11
CA GLY A 259 -3.31 6.71 6.42
C GLY A 259 -2.68 5.34 6.59
N ASP A 260 -2.56 4.89 7.85
CA ASP A 260 -1.75 3.73 8.20
C ASP A 260 -2.52 2.41 8.18
N SER A 261 -3.85 2.44 8.27
CA SER A 261 -4.71 1.26 8.06
C SER A 261 -5.34 1.22 6.69
N VAL A 262 -5.98 2.32 6.27
CA VAL A 262 -6.70 2.40 5.00
C VAL A 262 -5.76 2.46 3.82
N GLY A 263 -4.67 3.20 3.98
CA GLY A 263 -3.66 3.32 2.95
C GLY A 263 -3.16 1.94 2.48
N PRO A 264 -2.58 1.10 3.35
CA PRO A 264 -2.10 -0.21 2.93
C PRO A 264 -3.21 -1.16 2.52
N THR A 265 -4.42 -1.00 3.06
CA THR A 265 -5.59 -1.79 2.64
C THR A 265 -5.96 -1.47 1.18
N ALA A 266 -6.06 -0.19 0.82
CA ALA A 266 -6.37 0.22 -0.55
C ALA A 266 -5.22 -0.11 -1.52
N ASP A 267 -3.97 0.13 -1.09
CA ASP A 267 -2.75 -0.22 -1.82
C ASP A 267 -2.62 -1.75 -2.02
N GLY A 268 -2.95 -2.53 -1.00
CA GLY A 268 -2.98 -3.99 -1.08
C GLY A 268 -4.01 -4.49 -2.11
N PHE A 269 -5.22 -3.92 -2.11
CA PHE A 269 -6.27 -4.26 -3.08
C PHE A 269 -5.77 -4.05 -4.51
N GLU A 270 -5.22 -2.86 -4.76
CA GLU A 270 -4.64 -2.49 -6.05
C GLU A 270 -3.43 -3.34 -6.45
N THR A 271 -2.55 -3.65 -5.49
CA THR A 271 -1.35 -4.47 -5.75
C THR A 271 -1.75 -5.84 -6.29
N TYR A 272 -2.77 -6.45 -5.68
CA TYR A 272 -3.31 -7.73 -6.09
C TYR A 272 -3.96 -7.67 -7.48
N GLY A 273 -4.85 -6.69 -7.69
CA GLY A 273 -5.54 -6.50 -8.97
C GLY A 273 -4.59 -6.24 -10.12
N VAL A 274 -3.73 -5.22 -10.00
CA VAL A 274 -2.81 -4.78 -11.06
C VAL A 274 -1.78 -5.85 -11.39
N THR A 275 -1.22 -6.55 -10.38
CA THR A 275 -0.29 -7.67 -10.65
C THR A 275 -1.00 -8.81 -11.37
N GLY A 276 -2.25 -9.07 -11.02
CA GLY A 276 -3.10 -10.05 -11.71
C GLY A 276 -3.36 -9.67 -13.17
N VAL A 277 -3.80 -8.43 -13.42
CA VAL A 277 -4.04 -7.90 -14.77
C VAL A 277 -2.76 -7.94 -15.60
N ALA A 278 -1.62 -7.52 -15.05
CA ALA A 278 -0.33 -7.56 -15.72
C ALA A 278 0.05 -8.98 -16.18
N LEU A 279 -0.16 -9.99 -15.33
CA LEU A 279 0.11 -11.39 -15.69
C LEU A 279 -0.87 -11.95 -16.73
N ILE A 280 -2.16 -11.62 -16.62
CA ILE A 280 -3.17 -12.02 -17.62
C ILE A 280 -2.77 -11.45 -18.98
N THR A 281 -2.51 -10.14 -19.04
CA THR A 281 -2.06 -9.44 -20.24
C THR A 281 -0.80 -10.11 -20.80
N PHE A 282 0.20 -10.36 -19.96
CA PHE A 282 1.45 -10.99 -20.41
C PHE A 282 1.19 -12.39 -20.99
N ILE A 283 0.41 -13.24 -20.31
CA ILE A 283 0.11 -14.60 -20.78
C ILE A 283 -0.58 -14.56 -22.15
N VAL A 284 -1.57 -13.68 -22.32
CA VAL A 284 -2.33 -13.56 -23.57
C VAL A 284 -1.49 -13.01 -24.72
N LEU A 285 -0.59 -12.06 -24.46
CA LEU A 285 0.24 -11.43 -25.50
C LEU A 285 1.51 -12.23 -25.84
N ALA A 286 2.14 -12.86 -24.85
CA ALA A 286 3.44 -13.51 -25.01
C ALA A 286 3.37 -14.97 -25.46
N ILE A 287 2.21 -15.62 -25.28
CA ILE A 287 1.99 -17.04 -25.59
C ILE A 287 1.01 -17.13 -26.75
N LYS A 288 1.37 -17.87 -27.81
CA LYS A 288 0.54 -18.01 -29.00
C LYS A 288 -0.45 -19.16 -28.92
N ASP A 289 -0.11 -20.22 -28.18
CA ASP A 289 -0.94 -21.42 -28.04
C ASP A 289 -2.07 -21.18 -27.01
N PRO A 290 -3.35 -21.19 -27.43
CA PRO A 290 -4.48 -20.99 -26.52
C PRO A 290 -4.57 -22.03 -25.40
N VAL A 291 -4.10 -23.27 -25.63
CA VAL A 291 -4.11 -24.32 -24.60
C VAL A 291 -3.16 -23.94 -23.48
N ILE A 292 -1.95 -23.49 -23.81
CA ILE A 292 -0.95 -23.06 -22.82
C ILE A 292 -1.43 -21.78 -22.10
N GLN A 293 -2.07 -20.85 -22.81
CA GLN A 293 -2.68 -19.68 -22.19
C GLN A 293 -3.70 -20.09 -21.12
N ILE A 294 -4.65 -20.98 -21.44
CA ILE A 294 -5.66 -21.45 -20.49
C ILE A 294 -5.00 -22.17 -19.30
N GLN A 295 -3.99 -23.03 -19.56
CA GLN A 295 -3.24 -23.71 -18.50
C GLN A 295 -2.63 -22.74 -17.49
N LEU A 296 -1.92 -21.71 -17.97
CA LEU A 296 -1.28 -20.73 -17.10
C LEU A 296 -2.27 -19.79 -16.43
N LEU A 297 -3.33 -19.35 -17.12
CA LEU A 297 -4.39 -18.51 -16.54
C LEU A 297 -5.09 -19.22 -15.38
N VAL A 298 -5.52 -20.47 -15.59
CA VAL A 298 -6.16 -21.26 -14.52
C VAL A 298 -5.18 -21.49 -13.37
N TRP A 299 -3.91 -21.81 -13.66
CA TRP A 299 -2.88 -22.01 -12.66
C TRP A 299 -2.65 -20.78 -11.78
N ILE A 300 -2.45 -19.58 -12.34
CA ILE A 300 -2.24 -18.38 -11.53
C ILE A 300 -3.45 -18.08 -10.63
N PHE A 301 -4.68 -18.28 -11.12
CA PHE A 301 -5.88 -18.02 -10.32
C PHE A 301 -6.09 -19.07 -9.22
N VAL A 302 -5.84 -20.36 -9.51
CA VAL A 302 -5.84 -21.41 -8.48
C VAL A 302 -4.81 -21.09 -7.39
N MET A 303 -3.62 -20.64 -7.77
CA MET A 303 -2.60 -20.21 -6.81
C MET A 303 -3.07 -19.06 -5.93
N ARG A 304 -3.66 -18.00 -6.51
CA ARG A 304 -4.17 -16.85 -5.74
C ARG A 304 -5.26 -17.24 -4.77
N VAL A 305 -6.18 -18.12 -5.19
CA VAL A 305 -7.24 -18.64 -4.31
C VAL A 305 -6.64 -19.47 -3.17
N ALA A 306 -5.65 -20.32 -3.47
CA ALA A 306 -4.98 -21.14 -2.46
C ALA A 306 -4.25 -20.29 -1.40
N MET A 307 -3.75 -19.10 -1.76
CA MET A 307 -3.08 -18.19 -0.83
C MET A 307 -3.99 -17.70 0.31
N ILE A 308 -5.31 -17.61 0.09
CA ILE A 308 -6.28 -17.34 1.17
C ILE A 308 -6.25 -18.48 2.19
N VAL A 309 -6.28 -19.72 1.70
CA VAL A 309 -6.26 -20.92 2.54
C VAL A 309 -4.95 -21.04 3.29
N THR A 310 -3.81 -20.88 2.62
CA THR A 310 -2.49 -20.97 3.28
C THR A 310 -2.36 -19.93 4.38
N SER A 311 -2.84 -18.71 4.16
CA SER A 311 -2.80 -17.64 5.16
C SER A 311 -3.69 -17.92 6.36
N ILE A 312 -4.92 -18.40 6.16
CA ILE A 312 -5.84 -18.77 7.25
C ILE A 312 -5.28 -19.92 8.08
N VAL A 313 -4.76 -20.96 7.42
CA VAL A 313 -4.14 -22.12 8.09
C VAL A 313 -2.93 -21.67 8.89
N SER A 314 -2.06 -20.84 8.30
CA SER A 314 -0.85 -20.34 8.96
C SER A 314 -1.17 -19.46 10.16
N TYR A 315 -2.17 -18.58 10.04
CA TYR A 315 -2.70 -17.80 11.15
C TYR A 315 -3.20 -18.69 12.30
N TRP A 316 -3.97 -19.74 12.00
CA TRP A 316 -4.51 -20.63 13.03
C TRP A 316 -3.43 -21.44 13.73
N LEU A 317 -2.46 -21.98 12.98
CA LEU A 317 -1.30 -22.69 13.53
C LEU A 317 -0.49 -21.76 14.46
N ASN A 318 -0.16 -20.56 13.97
CA ASN A 318 0.60 -19.56 14.72
C ASN A 318 -0.15 -19.14 16.00
N LYS A 319 -1.43 -18.80 15.87
CA LYS A 319 -2.28 -18.41 16.99
C LYS A 319 -2.38 -19.51 18.03
N THR A 320 -2.60 -20.76 17.62
CA THR A 320 -2.75 -21.90 18.55
C THR A 320 -1.47 -22.12 19.35
N TYR A 321 -0.31 -22.12 18.67
CA TYR A 321 0.99 -22.27 19.32
C TYR A 321 1.27 -21.14 20.32
N PHE A 322 1.13 -19.88 19.90
CA PHE A 322 1.46 -18.74 20.77
C PHE A 322 0.42 -18.50 21.86
N LYS A 323 -0.84 -18.87 21.65
CA LYS A 323 -1.83 -18.90 22.73
C LYS A 323 -1.41 -19.87 23.82
N ALA A 324 -1.07 -21.11 23.45
CA ALA A 324 -0.63 -22.12 24.42
C ALA A 324 0.62 -21.67 25.18
N LYS A 325 1.55 -20.99 24.49
CA LYS A 325 2.83 -20.55 25.06
C LYS A 325 2.74 -19.29 25.93
N TYR A 326 1.97 -18.28 25.52
CA TYR A 326 2.05 -16.93 26.11
C TYR A 326 0.77 -16.45 26.80
N GLN A 327 -0.37 -17.17 26.73
CA GLN A 327 -1.63 -16.69 27.33
C GLN A 327 -1.54 -16.36 28.82
N ASN A 328 -0.67 -17.06 29.56
CA ASN A 328 -0.49 -16.91 31.01
C ASN A 328 0.84 -16.24 31.37
N GLU A 329 1.65 -15.89 30.38
CA GLU A 329 2.95 -15.25 30.60
C GLU A 329 2.78 -13.77 30.87
N LYS A 330 3.61 -13.22 31.77
CA LYS A 330 3.56 -11.79 32.15
C LYS A 330 4.47 -10.91 31.30
N LYS A 331 5.33 -11.50 30.47
CA LYS A 331 6.21 -10.80 29.54
C LYS A 331 6.62 -11.70 28.38
N PHE A 332 6.59 -11.18 27.15
CA PHE A 332 7.17 -11.84 25.99
C PHE A 332 7.51 -10.81 24.91
N ASN A 333 8.27 -11.22 23.89
CA ASN A 333 8.58 -10.35 22.76
C ASN A 333 7.43 -10.36 21.74
N PHE A 334 6.76 -9.22 21.57
CA PHE A 334 5.67 -9.02 20.61
C PHE A 334 6.08 -9.24 19.15
N GLU A 335 7.36 -9.03 18.79
CA GLU A 335 7.84 -9.28 17.43
C GLU A 335 7.92 -10.78 17.06
N THR A 336 7.98 -11.67 18.06
CA THR A 336 8.19 -13.11 17.85
C THR A 336 6.98 -13.79 17.18
N PRO A 337 5.73 -13.62 17.66
CA PRO A 337 4.56 -14.18 17.00
C PRO A 337 4.33 -13.67 15.57
N LEU A 338 4.65 -12.39 15.32
CA LEU A 338 4.49 -11.76 14.02
C LEU A 338 5.54 -12.28 13.02
N THR A 339 6.81 -12.35 13.44
CA THR A 339 7.90 -12.94 12.63
C THR A 339 7.59 -14.40 12.29
N SER A 340 7.16 -15.18 13.29
CA SER A 340 6.81 -16.57 13.11
C SER A 340 5.65 -16.74 12.11
N LEU A 341 4.65 -15.87 12.14
CA LEU A 341 3.55 -15.91 11.19
C LEU A 341 4.03 -15.74 9.75
N VAL A 342 4.91 -14.77 9.50
CA VAL A 342 5.51 -14.54 8.16
C VAL A 342 6.24 -15.79 7.67
N TRP A 343 7.11 -16.39 8.50
CA TRP A 343 7.87 -17.57 8.11
C TRP A 343 7.01 -18.83 7.92
N ILE A 344 6.07 -19.10 8.83
CA ILE A 344 5.15 -20.23 8.71
C ILE A 344 4.34 -20.11 7.41
N THR A 345 3.81 -18.92 7.13
CA THR A 345 3.04 -18.66 5.91
C THR A 345 3.90 -18.81 4.66
N SER A 346 5.15 -18.37 4.70
CA SER A 346 6.10 -18.52 3.58
C SER A 346 6.35 -19.98 3.27
N ILE A 347 6.65 -20.79 4.29
CA ILE A 347 6.96 -22.22 4.14
C ILE A 347 5.74 -22.97 3.60
N ILE A 348 4.55 -22.71 4.16
CA ILE A 348 3.30 -23.35 3.73
C ILE A 348 2.95 -22.91 2.30
N SER A 349 3.11 -21.62 1.97
CA SER A 349 2.86 -21.09 0.63
C SER A 349 3.80 -21.70 -0.41
N ILE A 350 5.10 -21.83 -0.11
CA ILE A 350 6.07 -22.47 -1.01
C ILE A 350 5.71 -23.94 -1.23
N ALA A 351 5.44 -24.69 -0.16
CA ALA A 351 5.04 -26.09 -0.27
C ALA A 351 3.78 -26.27 -1.13
N MET A 352 2.77 -25.41 -0.90
CA MET A 352 1.54 -25.40 -1.70
C MET A 352 1.78 -24.97 -3.15
N THR A 353 2.72 -24.05 -3.41
CA THR A 353 3.09 -23.62 -4.76
C THR A 353 3.69 -24.76 -5.57
N TYR A 354 4.58 -25.56 -4.99
CA TYR A 354 5.11 -26.74 -5.67
C TYR A 354 4.02 -27.81 -5.88
N LEU A 355 3.21 -28.09 -4.84
CA LEU A 355 2.14 -29.08 -4.92
C LEU A 355 1.11 -28.72 -5.99
N LEU A 356 0.57 -27.50 -5.97
CA LEU A 356 -0.44 -27.06 -6.93
C LEU A 356 0.13 -26.91 -8.34
N SER A 357 1.40 -26.50 -8.49
CA SER A 357 2.01 -26.48 -9.83
C SER A 357 2.11 -27.89 -10.40
N TYR A 358 2.52 -28.87 -9.59
CA TYR A 358 2.55 -30.27 -10.01
C TYR A 358 1.16 -30.80 -10.38
N LEU A 359 0.12 -30.45 -9.62
CA LEU A 359 -1.24 -30.95 -9.85
C LEU A 359 -1.97 -30.26 -11.02
N ILE A 360 -1.75 -28.95 -11.22
CA ILE A 360 -2.52 -28.14 -12.19
C ILE A 360 -1.81 -28.05 -13.54
N ILE A 361 -0.49 -27.96 -13.57
CA ILE A 361 0.31 -27.88 -14.80
C ILE A 361 1.39 -28.97 -14.88
N PRO A 362 1.04 -30.27 -14.70
CA PRO A 362 2.02 -31.36 -14.65
C PRO A 362 2.85 -31.48 -15.94
N CYS A 363 2.30 -31.06 -17.07
CA CYS A 363 2.94 -31.08 -18.38
C CYS A 363 2.44 -29.87 -19.19
N ILE A 364 3.38 -29.09 -19.73
CA ILE A 364 3.09 -27.98 -20.65
C ILE A 364 3.87 -28.27 -21.94
N ASN A 365 3.17 -28.26 -23.08
CA ASN A 365 3.77 -28.51 -24.39
C ASN A 365 4.62 -29.81 -24.45
N GLY A 366 4.17 -30.87 -23.78
CA GLY A 366 4.89 -32.16 -23.73
C GLY A 366 6.07 -32.23 -22.75
N ASP A 367 6.41 -31.13 -22.07
CA ASP A 367 7.51 -31.06 -21.10
C ASP A 367 6.98 -31.06 -19.66
N THR A 368 7.41 -32.05 -18.88
CA THR A 368 7.02 -32.27 -17.48
C THR A 368 7.88 -31.52 -16.46
N THR A 369 8.73 -30.60 -16.92
CA THR A 369 9.66 -29.84 -16.07
C THR A 369 9.18 -28.41 -15.77
N TYR A 370 8.22 -27.88 -16.55
CA TYR A 370 7.78 -26.48 -16.39
C TYR A 370 7.16 -26.18 -15.03
N TRP A 371 6.43 -27.12 -14.43
CA TRP A 371 5.76 -26.90 -13.14
C TRP A 371 6.73 -26.50 -12.03
N TYR A 372 7.89 -27.17 -11.91
CA TYR A 372 8.86 -26.84 -10.85
C TYR A 372 9.67 -25.60 -11.21
N LYS A 373 9.92 -25.32 -12.50
CA LYS A 373 10.60 -24.09 -12.94
C LYS A 373 9.76 -22.86 -12.57
N LEU A 374 8.47 -22.88 -12.92
CA LEU A 374 7.52 -21.82 -12.61
C LEU A 374 7.28 -21.70 -11.09
N ALA A 375 7.16 -22.82 -10.37
CA ALA A 375 7.07 -22.81 -8.90
C ALA A 375 8.32 -22.23 -8.24
N THR A 376 9.52 -22.52 -8.76
CA THR A 376 10.79 -21.96 -8.25
C THR A 376 10.86 -20.45 -8.45
N ILE A 377 10.36 -19.95 -9.59
CA ILE A 377 10.28 -18.51 -9.84
C ILE A 377 9.33 -17.83 -8.84
N ILE A 378 8.11 -18.35 -8.64
CA ILE A 378 7.17 -17.82 -7.63
C ILE A 378 7.79 -17.88 -6.22
N THR A 379 8.52 -18.95 -5.92
CA THR A 379 9.21 -19.14 -4.65
C THR A 379 10.23 -18.03 -4.39
N CYS A 380 10.94 -17.54 -5.41
CA CYS A 380 11.84 -16.39 -5.26
C CYS A 380 11.10 -15.14 -4.74
N GLY A 381 9.88 -14.90 -5.23
CA GLY A 381 9.02 -13.83 -4.73
C GLY A 381 8.50 -14.09 -3.32
N THR A 382 8.06 -15.31 -3.02
CA THR A 382 7.56 -15.66 -1.67
C THR A 382 8.67 -15.54 -0.62
N LEU A 383 9.90 -15.96 -0.97
CA LEU A 383 11.08 -15.77 -0.13
C LEU A 383 11.42 -14.29 0.04
N ALA A 384 11.24 -13.45 -0.98
CA ALA A 384 11.45 -12.02 -0.85
C ALA A 384 10.55 -11.43 0.25
N ALA A 385 9.26 -11.82 0.27
CA ALA A 385 8.31 -11.39 1.30
C ALA A 385 8.64 -11.90 2.72
N ALA A 386 9.51 -12.92 2.85
CA ALA A 386 10.00 -13.41 4.15
C ALA A 386 11.34 -12.76 4.56
N ILE A 387 12.26 -12.64 3.61
CA ILE A 387 13.65 -12.20 3.84
C ILE A 387 13.73 -10.67 3.98
N ILE A 388 12.99 -9.92 3.16
CA ILE A 388 13.00 -8.45 3.22
C ILE A 388 12.62 -7.95 4.62
N PRO A 389 11.54 -8.43 5.26
CA PRO A 389 11.23 -8.09 6.65
C PRO A 389 12.38 -8.32 7.64
N GLU A 390 13.10 -9.44 7.53
CA GLU A 390 14.24 -9.73 8.40
C GLU A 390 15.36 -8.70 8.23
N PHE A 391 15.65 -8.31 6.99
CA PHE A 391 16.66 -7.29 6.72
C PHE A 391 16.21 -5.90 7.17
N VAL A 392 14.92 -5.56 7.02
CA VAL A 392 14.39 -4.29 7.54
C VAL A 392 14.54 -4.21 9.06
N LYS A 393 14.25 -5.30 9.80
CA LYS A 393 14.44 -5.35 11.26
C LYS A 393 15.87 -5.04 11.71
N ILE A 394 16.88 -5.36 10.88
CA ILE A 394 18.28 -5.00 11.16
C ILE A 394 18.45 -3.48 11.30
N PHE A 395 17.61 -2.67 10.65
CA PHE A 395 17.69 -1.20 10.66
C PHE A 395 16.64 -0.54 11.54
N THR A 396 15.47 -1.17 11.72
CA THR A 396 14.32 -0.50 12.36
C THR A 396 13.89 -1.08 13.69
N SER A 397 14.18 -2.34 14.02
CA SER A 397 13.72 -2.94 15.29
C SER A 397 14.33 -2.23 16.50
N THR A 398 13.62 -2.15 17.63
CA THR A 398 14.16 -1.66 18.92
C THR A 398 15.41 -2.42 19.38
N LYS A 399 15.61 -3.67 18.90
CA LYS A 399 16.80 -4.48 19.19
C LYS A 399 17.96 -4.26 18.21
N SER A 400 17.75 -3.47 17.17
CA SER A 400 18.73 -3.16 16.13
C SER A 400 19.98 -2.45 16.69
N LYS A 401 21.14 -2.76 16.11
CA LYS A 401 22.36 -1.99 16.34
C LYS A 401 22.27 -0.59 15.71
N HIS A 402 21.58 -0.43 14.59
CA HIS A 402 21.38 0.87 13.95
C HIS A 402 20.47 1.78 14.79
N VAL A 403 19.36 1.27 15.32
CA VAL A 403 18.49 2.06 16.21
C VAL A 403 19.23 2.47 17.49
N LYS A 404 20.03 1.58 18.06
CA LYS A 404 20.90 1.90 19.21
C LYS A 404 21.93 2.98 18.86
N GLU A 405 22.46 2.98 17.63
CA GLU A 405 23.36 4.02 17.17
C GLU A 405 22.64 5.36 16.99
N VAL A 406 21.39 5.38 16.51
CA VAL A 406 20.56 6.60 16.47
C VAL A 406 20.36 7.16 17.88
N LEU A 407 20.05 6.29 18.84
CA LEU A 407 19.93 6.67 20.25
C LEU A 407 21.25 7.21 20.84
N ASN A 408 22.37 6.55 20.59
CA ASN A 408 23.68 7.00 21.07
C ASN A 408 24.07 8.35 20.45
N ALA A 409 23.88 8.51 19.13
CA ALA A 409 24.09 9.79 18.44
C ALA A 409 23.24 10.92 19.03
N SER A 410 22.00 10.62 19.45
CA SER A 410 21.13 11.58 20.13
C SER A 410 21.68 12.03 21.48
N LYS A 411 22.32 11.12 22.23
CA LYS A 411 22.97 11.45 23.51
C LYS A 411 24.18 12.36 23.32
N GLU A 412 25.01 12.06 22.33
CA GLU A 412 26.29 12.74 22.12
C GLU A 412 26.16 14.10 21.40
N GLY A 413 25.17 14.26 20.51
CA GLY A 413 25.05 15.48 19.70
C GLY A 413 23.62 15.93 19.37
N GLY A 414 22.65 15.48 20.17
CA GLY A 414 21.26 15.92 20.08
C GLY A 414 20.61 15.62 18.72
N ALA A 415 19.67 16.48 18.33
CA ALA A 415 18.87 16.29 17.12
C ALA A 415 19.70 16.21 15.83
N SER A 416 20.78 16.98 15.72
CA SER A 416 21.63 16.99 14.52
C SER A 416 22.27 15.63 14.24
N LEU A 417 22.91 15.02 15.25
CA LEU A 417 23.50 13.70 15.09
C LEU A 417 22.45 12.58 15.02
N ASN A 418 21.31 12.74 15.70
CA ASN A 418 20.16 11.85 15.55
C ASN A 418 19.71 11.76 14.08
N ILE A 419 19.47 12.91 13.43
CA ILE A 419 19.04 12.97 12.03
C ILE A 419 20.12 12.34 11.12
N LEU A 420 21.40 12.69 11.31
CA LEU A 420 22.46 12.09 10.49
C LEU A 420 22.54 10.56 10.67
N SER A 421 22.34 10.03 11.87
CA SER A 421 22.39 8.59 12.14
C SER A 421 21.23 7.83 11.50
N GLY A 422 19.99 8.35 11.55
CA GLY A 422 18.86 7.73 10.85
C GLY A 422 18.99 7.82 9.33
N PHE A 423 19.56 8.91 8.81
CA PHE A 423 19.93 9.02 7.39
C PHE A 423 20.92 7.93 6.96
N VAL A 424 21.92 7.62 7.80
CA VAL A 424 22.87 6.52 7.57
C VAL A 424 22.13 5.17 7.56
N ALA A 425 21.27 4.90 8.55
CA ALA A 425 20.49 3.66 8.60
C ALA A 425 19.64 3.46 7.33
N GLY A 426 18.94 4.51 6.88
CA GLY A 426 18.15 4.49 5.65
C GLY A 426 18.98 4.12 4.41
N ASN A 427 20.13 4.77 4.18
CA ASN A 427 20.95 4.53 3.00
C ASN A 427 21.56 3.12 2.98
N PHE A 428 22.07 2.65 4.12
CA PHE A 428 22.60 1.29 4.23
C PHE A 428 21.50 0.25 3.99
N SER A 429 20.29 0.50 4.50
CA SER A 429 19.16 -0.40 4.25
C SER A 429 18.79 -0.49 2.77
N ALA A 430 18.81 0.64 2.04
CA ALA A 430 18.50 0.70 0.62
C ALA A 430 19.49 -0.11 -0.22
N TYR A 431 20.78 -0.05 0.12
CA TYR A 431 21.81 -0.87 -0.51
C TYR A 431 21.54 -2.38 -0.33
N TRP A 432 21.39 -2.84 0.92
CA TRP A 432 21.25 -4.27 1.20
C TRP A 432 19.94 -4.86 0.66
N LEU A 433 18.83 -4.13 0.80
CA LEU A 433 17.54 -4.57 0.27
C LEU A 433 17.55 -4.61 -1.27
N GLY A 434 18.21 -3.65 -1.92
CA GLY A 434 18.43 -3.69 -3.36
C GLY A 434 19.21 -4.93 -3.81
N MET A 435 20.27 -5.31 -3.09
CA MET A 435 21.05 -6.52 -3.39
C MET A 435 20.22 -7.80 -3.26
N ILE A 436 19.31 -7.87 -2.29
CA ILE A 436 18.39 -9.02 -2.13
C ILE A 436 17.42 -9.12 -3.32
N ILE A 437 16.83 -7.99 -3.74
CA ILE A 437 15.94 -7.95 -4.88
C ILE A 437 16.68 -8.41 -6.15
N VAL A 438 17.89 -7.91 -6.39
CA VAL A 438 18.73 -8.31 -7.52
C VAL A 438 19.07 -9.81 -7.46
N LEU A 439 19.41 -10.35 -6.29
CA LEU A 439 19.71 -11.76 -6.11
C LEU A 439 18.49 -12.64 -6.47
N LEU A 440 17.32 -12.33 -5.91
CA LEU A 440 16.10 -13.11 -6.11
C LEU A 440 15.58 -13.02 -7.55
N MET A 441 15.60 -11.82 -8.15
CA MET A 441 15.30 -11.65 -9.57
C MET A 441 16.34 -12.35 -10.46
N GLY A 442 17.62 -12.33 -10.08
CA GLY A 442 18.69 -13.02 -10.80
C GLY A 442 18.50 -14.54 -10.84
N ILE A 443 18.06 -15.14 -9.73
CA ILE A 443 17.70 -16.57 -9.68
C ILE A 443 16.50 -16.84 -10.60
N ALA A 444 15.44 -16.02 -10.52
CA ALA A 444 14.28 -16.17 -11.41
C ALA A 444 14.65 -16.05 -12.89
N TYR A 445 15.50 -15.10 -13.25
CA TYR A 445 16.05 -14.94 -14.59
C TYR A 445 16.83 -16.19 -15.03
N TYR A 446 17.73 -16.69 -14.19
CA TYR A 446 18.50 -17.90 -14.47
C TYR A 446 17.58 -19.09 -14.72
N VAL A 447 16.56 -19.30 -13.88
CA VAL A 447 15.57 -20.36 -14.06
C VAL A 447 14.77 -20.20 -15.36
N SER A 448 14.43 -18.96 -15.74
CA SER A 448 13.70 -18.67 -16.98
C SER A 448 14.47 -19.05 -18.26
N SER A 449 15.80 -19.16 -18.19
CA SER A 449 16.64 -19.56 -19.32
C SER A 449 16.50 -21.05 -19.68
N PHE A 450 15.94 -21.88 -18.79
CA PHE A 450 15.77 -23.32 -19.02
C PHE A 450 14.47 -23.65 -19.79
N GLY A 451 14.40 -23.21 -21.05
CA GLY A 451 13.39 -23.67 -22.01
C GLY A 451 12.08 -22.89 -22.07
N LEU A 452 11.82 -21.91 -21.19
CA LEU A 452 10.60 -21.09 -21.29
C LEU A 452 10.49 -20.32 -22.63
N SER A 453 11.62 -20.02 -23.28
CA SER A 453 11.63 -19.39 -24.61
C SER A 453 10.94 -20.22 -25.70
N VAL A 454 10.72 -21.52 -25.47
CA VAL A 454 10.00 -22.41 -26.39
C VAL A 454 8.50 -22.11 -26.38
N ILE A 455 7.93 -21.72 -25.25
CA ILE A 455 6.48 -21.52 -25.08
C ILE A 455 6.06 -20.05 -25.07
N MET A 456 6.97 -19.11 -24.81
CA MET A 456 6.65 -17.69 -24.69
C MET A 456 7.75 -16.77 -25.19
N ILE A 457 7.32 -15.57 -25.59
CA ILE A 457 8.22 -14.47 -25.95
C ILE A 457 8.66 -13.75 -24.67
N ASN A 458 9.96 -13.45 -24.54
CA ASN A 458 10.56 -12.74 -23.40
C ASN A 458 10.33 -13.40 -22.02
N PRO A 459 10.80 -14.66 -21.84
CA PRO A 459 10.56 -15.45 -20.63
C PRO A 459 11.11 -14.81 -19.34
N ALA A 460 12.18 -14.00 -19.43
CA ALA A 460 12.74 -13.29 -18.30
C ALA A 460 11.75 -12.32 -17.66
N ILE A 461 10.97 -11.62 -18.47
CA ILE A 461 10.02 -10.61 -17.97
C ILE A 461 8.81 -11.29 -17.34
N PHE A 462 8.34 -12.40 -17.94
CA PHE A 462 7.34 -13.24 -17.29
C PHE A 462 7.82 -13.73 -15.93
N ALA A 463 9.08 -14.17 -15.85
CA ALA A 463 9.66 -14.63 -14.60
C ALA A 463 9.71 -13.51 -13.55
N PHE A 464 10.03 -12.28 -13.93
CA PHE A 464 9.94 -11.13 -13.03
C PHE A 464 8.50 -10.87 -12.59
N GLY A 465 7.52 -10.89 -13.50
CA GLY A 465 6.10 -10.81 -13.14
C GLY A 465 5.67 -11.89 -12.14
N LEU A 466 6.16 -13.12 -12.30
CA LEU A 466 5.92 -14.21 -11.34
C LEU A 466 6.66 -14.03 -10.01
N VAL A 467 7.80 -13.33 -9.97
CA VAL A 467 8.41 -12.88 -8.72
C VAL A 467 7.49 -11.88 -8.02
N ALA A 468 6.99 -10.84 -8.71
CA ALA A 468 6.03 -9.90 -8.13
C ALA A 468 4.79 -10.62 -7.58
N PHE A 469 4.27 -11.59 -8.32
CA PHE A 469 3.20 -12.48 -7.87
C PHE A 469 3.58 -13.27 -6.61
N GLY A 470 4.79 -13.81 -6.55
CA GLY A 470 5.28 -14.52 -5.38
C GLY A 470 5.38 -13.66 -4.12
N PHE A 471 5.69 -12.37 -4.23
CA PHE A 471 5.65 -11.45 -3.07
C PHE A 471 4.25 -11.39 -2.44
N LEU A 472 3.20 -11.62 -3.25
CA LEU A 472 1.80 -11.69 -2.84
C LEU A 472 1.39 -13.09 -2.35
N GLY A 473 2.34 -14.02 -2.22
CA GLY A 473 2.11 -15.39 -1.73
C GLY A 473 1.52 -15.48 -0.31
N MET A 474 1.57 -14.37 0.44
CA MET A 474 1.12 -14.29 1.83
C MET A 474 0.26 -13.06 2.11
N GLY A 475 -0.36 -12.43 1.12
CA GLY A 475 -0.88 -11.08 1.35
C GLY A 475 -1.94 -10.91 2.43
N PRO A 476 -2.83 -11.87 2.78
CA PRO A 476 -3.66 -11.69 3.97
C PRO A 476 -2.83 -11.50 5.24
N VAL A 477 -1.68 -12.18 5.33
CA VAL A 477 -0.70 -12.04 6.41
C VAL A 477 0.10 -10.74 6.28
N THR A 478 0.54 -10.36 5.08
CA THR A 478 1.24 -9.07 4.87
C THR A 478 0.36 -7.89 5.30
N ILE A 479 -0.92 -7.90 4.92
CA ILE A 479 -1.88 -6.89 5.37
C ILE A 479 -2.14 -7.00 6.87
N ALA A 480 -2.13 -8.22 7.43
CA ALA A 480 -2.32 -8.41 8.86
C ALA A 480 -1.22 -7.79 9.71
N VAL A 481 0.05 -7.96 9.30
CA VAL A 481 1.19 -7.39 10.02
C VAL A 481 1.32 -5.88 9.82
N ASP A 482 0.91 -5.35 8.66
CA ASP A 482 0.88 -3.90 8.42
C ASP A 482 -0.24 -3.23 9.23
N SER A 483 -1.46 -3.79 9.16
CA SER A 483 -2.64 -3.29 9.90
C SER A 483 -2.54 -3.49 11.41
N TYR A 484 -1.54 -4.25 11.89
CA TYR A 484 -1.30 -4.45 13.31
C TYR A 484 -0.91 -3.13 14.00
N GLY A 485 0.03 -2.38 13.41
CA GLY A 485 0.57 -1.12 13.95
C GLY A 485 -0.50 -0.08 14.32
N PRO A 486 -1.37 0.37 13.38
CA PRO A 486 -2.36 1.41 13.70
C PRO A 486 -3.37 0.99 14.78
N VAL A 487 -3.59 -0.32 14.98
CA VAL A 487 -4.46 -0.78 16.07
C VAL A 487 -3.75 -0.72 17.42
N THR A 488 -2.45 -1.05 17.47
CA THR A 488 -1.68 -0.98 18.71
C THR A 488 -1.45 0.45 19.16
N ASP A 489 -1.15 1.32 18.20
CA ASP A 489 -0.97 2.76 18.41
C ASP A 489 -2.23 3.38 19.03
N ASN A 490 -3.38 3.24 18.36
CA ASN A 490 -4.65 3.74 18.90
C ASN A 490 -5.09 3.07 20.20
N ALA A 491 -4.66 1.84 20.49
CA ALA A 491 -4.98 1.22 21.77
C ALA A 491 -4.31 1.98 22.92
N GLN A 492 -3.06 2.42 22.73
CA GLN A 492 -2.36 3.31 23.67
C GLN A 492 -3.11 4.64 23.81
N SER A 493 -3.43 5.31 22.70
CA SER A 493 -4.13 6.60 22.76
C SER A 493 -5.51 6.50 23.40
N ILE A 494 -6.26 5.43 23.15
CA ILE A 494 -7.57 5.21 23.79
C ILE A 494 -7.43 5.02 25.30
N PHE A 495 -6.38 4.35 25.78
CA PHE A 495 -6.14 4.23 27.21
C PHE A 495 -5.99 5.63 27.83
N GLU A 496 -5.14 6.49 27.27
CA GLU A 496 -4.88 7.84 27.77
C GLU A 496 -6.11 8.77 27.62
N LEU A 497 -6.73 8.82 26.43
CA LEU A 497 -7.92 9.63 26.13
C LEU A 497 -9.15 9.24 26.95
N SER A 498 -9.27 7.96 27.32
CA SER A 498 -10.38 7.49 28.16
C SER A 498 -10.30 8.04 29.59
N THR A 499 -9.10 8.47 30.02
CA THR A 499 -8.77 8.92 31.38
C THR A 499 -9.22 7.92 32.45
N ILE A 500 -9.25 6.63 32.11
CA ILE A 500 -9.89 5.59 32.92
C ILE A 500 -9.31 5.51 34.34
N GLU A 501 -8.01 5.76 34.48
CA GLU A 501 -7.28 5.76 35.77
C GLU A 501 -7.81 6.82 36.75
N THR A 502 -8.40 7.90 36.23
CA THR A 502 -8.88 9.04 37.02
C THR A 502 -10.37 8.98 37.35
N ILE A 503 -11.10 8.00 36.78
CA ILE A 503 -12.54 7.87 36.99
C ILE A 503 -12.81 7.38 38.42
N PRO A 504 -13.59 8.11 39.24
CA PRO A 504 -13.90 7.68 40.60
C PRO A 504 -14.70 6.36 40.61
N GLY A 505 -14.30 5.41 41.45
CA GLY A 505 -15.00 4.12 41.60
C GLY A 505 -14.80 3.12 40.44
N VAL A 506 -13.89 3.42 39.51
CA VAL A 506 -13.70 2.60 38.29
C VAL A 506 -13.25 1.17 38.58
N LYS A 507 -12.51 0.93 39.67
CA LYS A 507 -12.05 -0.42 40.04
C LYS A 507 -13.23 -1.28 40.46
N GLU A 508 -14.11 -0.73 41.29
CA GLU A 508 -15.33 -1.36 41.75
C GLU A 508 -16.31 -1.60 40.59
N ASP A 509 -16.46 -0.61 39.70
CA ASP A 509 -17.28 -0.71 38.49
C ASP A 509 -16.78 -1.84 37.57
N ILE A 510 -15.48 -1.87 37.26
CA ILE A 510 -14.89 -2.92 36.42
C ILE A 510 -15.03 -4.29 37.07
N LYS A 511 -14.79 -4.40 38.38
CA LYS A 511 -14.94 -5.66 39.11
C LYS A 511 -16.39 -6.17 39.10
N LYS A 512 -17.36 -5.27 39.25
CA LYS A 512 -18.79 -5.60 39.24
C LYS A 512 -19.30 -6.00 37.85
N GLU A 513 -18.89 -5.28 36.81
CA GLU A 513 -19.41 -5.49 35.45
C GLU A 513 -18.65 -6.61 34.70
N PHE A 514 -17.33 -6.73 34.91
CA PHE A 514 -16.46 -7.62 34.13
C PHE A 514 -15.76 -8.71 34.94
N GLY A 515 -15.84 -8.69 36.28
CA GLY A 515 -15.39 -9.78 37.15
C GLY A 515 -13.88 -9.91 37.32
N PHE A 516 -13.09 -8.84 37.09
CA PHE A 516 -11.65 -8.83 37.34
C PHE A 516 -11.20 -7.53 38.01
N ASP A 517 -10.09 -7.59 38.75
CA ASP A 517 -9.43 -6.41 39.32
C ASP A 517 -8.50 -5.79 38.26
N PRO A 518 -8.69 -4.51 37.87
CA PRO A 518 -7.91 -3.90 36.80
C PRO A 518 -6.49 -3.53 37.27
N ASP A 519 -5.50 -3.87 36.45
CA ASP A 519 -4.11 -3.42 36.55
C ASP A 519 -3.86 -2.27 35.58
N PHE A 520 -3.70 -1.05 36.11
CA PHE A 520 -3.45 0.15 35.31
C PHE A 520 -1.98 0.27 34.86
N ASN A 521 -1.05 -0.46 35.46
CA ASN A 521 0.33 -0.53 34.95
C ASN A 521 0.43 -1.33 33.64
N ALA A 522 -0.65 -2.02 33.26
CA ALA A 522 -0.74 -2.76 32.00
C ALA A 522 -0.65 -1.85 30.75
N LYS A 523 -0.72 -0.53 30.89
CA LYS A 523 -0.44 0.41 29.79
C LYS A 523 0.97 0.26 29.20
N ASN A 524 1.94 -0.18 30.01
CA ASN A 524 3.29 -0.48 29.52
C ASN A 524 3.27 -1.59 28.46
N TYR A 525 2.32 -2.52 28.52
CA TYR A 525 2.13 -3.52 27.46
C TYR A 525 1.62 -2.92 26.16
N LEU A 526 0.88 -1.80 26.21
CA LEU A 526 0.44 -1.09 25.01
C LEU A 526 1.63 -0.37 24.39
N GLU A 527 2.40 0.37 25.18
CA GLU A 527 3.62 1.09 24.73
C GLU A 527 4.68 0.13 24.17
N GLU A 528 5.00 -0.97 24.88
CA GLU A 528 5.96 -1.99 24.40
C GLU A 528 5.50 -2.64 23.08
N ASN A 529 4.19 -2.81 22.92
CA ASN A 529 3.62 -3.47 21.75
C ASN A 529 3.50 -2.55 20.54
N ASP A 530 3.31 -1.25 20.77
CA ASP A 530 3.38 -0.22 19.74
C ASP A 530 4.75 -0.20 19.05
N GLY A 531 5.84 -0.31 19.81
CA GLY A 531 7.19 -0.47 19.23
C GLY A 531 7.33 -1.68 18.30
N ALA A 532 6.66 -2.80 18.60
CA ALA A 532 6.58 -3.94 17.69
C ALA A 532 5.69 -3.64 16.47
N GLY A 533 4.61 -2.88 16.67
CA GLY A 533 3.79 -2.33 15.58
C GLY A 533 4.61 -1.49 14.60
N ASN A 534 5.46 -0.58 15.09
CA ASN A 534 6.32 0.27 14.27
C ASN A 534 7.35 -0.57 13.49
N THR A 535 7.94 -1.58 14.11
CA THR A 535 8.80 -2.54 13.41
C THR A 535 8.05 -3.22 12.25
N PHE A 536 6.86 -3.78 12.48
CA PHE A 536 6.15 -4.55 11.45
C PHE A 536 5.54 -3.69 10.35
N LYS A 537 5.03 -2.50 10.70
CA LYS A 537 4.66 -1.44 9.75
C LYS A 537 5.84 -1.11 8.85
N ALA A 538 7.05 -0.95 9.41
CA ALA A 538 8.25 -0.71 8.61
C ALA A 538 8.61 -1.91 7.71
N THR A 539 8.48 -3.15 8.18
CA THR A 539 8.82 -4.33 7.37
C THR A 539 7.90 -4.54 6.16
N ALA A 540 6.61 -4.19 6.27
CA ALA A 540 5.64 -4.35 5.18
C ALA A 540 5.91 -3.37 4.01
N LYS A 541 6.41 -2.16 4.29
CA LYS A 541 6.59 -1.10 3.28
C LYS A 541 7.56 -1.51 2.16
N PRO A 542 8.81 -1.97 2.42
CA PRO A 542 9.72 -2.46 1.39
C PRO A 542 9.19 -3.66 0.58
N VAL A 543 8.39 -4.53 1.20
CA VAL A 543 7.75 -5.65 0.50
C VAL A 543 6.76 -5.13 -0.55
N LEU A 544 5.89 -4.19 -0.15
CA LEU A 544 4.90 -3.58 -1.05
C LEU A 544 5.55 -2.81 -2.21
N ILE A 545 6.55 -1.95 -1.95
CA ILE A 545 7.25 -1.25 -3.04
C ILE A 545 8.04 -2.21 -3.94
N GLY A 546 8.61 -3.28 -3.38
CA GLY A 546 9.26 -4.33 -4.17
C GLY A 546 8.30 -4.95 -5.20
N THR A 547 7.05 -5.24 -4.80
CA THR A 547 6.02 -5.74 -5.72
C THR A 547 5.70 -4.74 -6.84
N ALA A 548 5.64 -3.45 -6.51
CA ALA A 548 5.32 -2.37 -7.44
C ALA A 548 6.34 -2.27 -8.56
N VAL A 549 7.61 -2.32 -8.20
CA VAL A 549 8.73 -2.13 -9.12
C VAL A 549 8.87 -3.34 -10.03
N VAL A 550 8.82 -4.55 -9.44
CA VAL A 550 8.88 -5.78 -10.23
C VAL A 550 7.63 -5.90 -11.12
N GLY A 551 6.44 -5.56 -10.61
CA GLY A 551 5.20 -5.54 -11.40
C GLY A 551 5.23 -4.50 -12.53
N ALA A 552 5.76 -3.30 -12.27
CA ALA A 552 5.91 -2.25 -13.28
C ALA A 552 6.77 -2.70 -14.46
N THR A 553 7.81 -3.52 -14.25
CA THR A 553 8.58 -4.08 -15.38
C THR A 553 7.75 -4.93 -16.33
N THR A 554 6.73 -5.63 -15.81
CA THR A 554 5.81 -6.45 -16.62
C THR A 554 4.85 -5.58 -17.43
N LEU A 555 4.34 -4.49 -16.85
CA LEU A 555 3.47 -3.54 -17.55
C LEU A 555 4.23 -2.72 -18.60
N ILE A 556 5.45 -2.28 -18.28
CA ILE A 556 6.33 -1.60 -19.24
C ILE A 556 6.60 -2.50 -20.44
N PHE A 557 6.73 -3.80 -20.22
CA PHE A 557 6.88 -4.74 -21.31
C PHE A 557 5.67 -4.83 -22.23
N SER A 558 4.45 -4.75 -21.71
CA SER A 558 3.25 -4.65 -22.56
C SER A 558 3.36 -3.46 -23.51
N ILE A 559 3.80 -2.30 -23.00
CA ILE A 559 4.07 -1.11 -23.84
C ILE A 559 5.11 -1.43 -24.92
N ILE A 560 6.21 -2.10 -24.55
CA ILE A 560 7.25 -2.50 -25.51
C ILE A 560 6.69 -3.43 -26.59
N GLN A 561 5.81 -4.38 -26.26
CA GLN A 561 5.19 -5.25 -27.26
C GLN A 561 4.28 -4.47 -28.21
N VAL A 562 3.48 -3.53 -27.70
CA VAL A 562 2.67 -2.62 -28.55
C VAL A 562 3.56 -1.86 -29.54
N LEU A 563 4.70 -1.33 -29.08
CA LEU A 563 5.64 -0.64 -29.96
C LEU A 563 6.30 -1.57 -30.98
N ARG A 564 6.68 -2.79 -30.60
CA ARG A 564 7.24 -3.79 -31.52
C ARG A 564 6.25 -4.17 -32.61
N ILE A 565 4.98 -4.36 -32.27
CA ILE A 565 3.91 -4.65 -33.23
C ILE A 565 3.71 -3.47 -34.19
N LYS A 566 3.75 -2.24 -33.68
CA LYS A 566 3.49 -1.02 -34.49
C LYS A 566 4.66 -0.59 -35.37
N TYR A 567 5.88 -0.61 -34.84
CA TYR A 567 7.08 -0.04 -35.48
C TYR A 567 8.11 -1.09 -35.92
N GLY A 568 7.90 -2.36 -35.57
CA GLY A 568 8.84 -3.45 -35.84
C GLY A 568 9.94 -3.59 -34.78
N ASP A 569 10.49 -4.80 -34.69
CA ASP A 569 11.46 -5.19 -33.65
C ASP A 569 12.75 -4.36 -33.69
N ALA A 570 13.30 -4.11 -34.88
CA ALA A 570 14.56 -3.38 -35.02
C ALA A 570 14.44 -1.95 -34.48
N SER A 571 13.35 -1.24 -34.83
CA SER A 571 13.10 0.12 -34.36
C SER A 571 12.88 0.16 -32.85
N ALA A 572 12.13 -0.80 -32.30
CA ALA A 572 11.89 -0.88 -30.87
C ALA A 572 13.18 -1.12 -30.07
N ILE A 573 14.05 -2.02 -30.55
CA ILE A 573 15.34 -2.32 -29.90
C ILE A 573 16.27 -1.11 -29.96
N GLU A 574 16.39 -0.44 -31.12
CA GLU A 574 17.21 0.76 -31.26
C GLU A 574 16.68 1.90 -30.40
N GLY A 575 15.36 2.06 -30.33
CA GLY A 575 14.68 3.06 -29.52
C GLY A 575 14.87 2.89 -28.01
N LEU A 576 14.89 1.64 -27.54
CA LEU A 576 15.08 1.27 -26.14
C LEU A 576 16.55 1.10 -25.73
N SER A 577 17.47 1.27 -26.67
CA SER A 577 18.90 1.23 -26.39
C SER A 577 19.28 2.34 -25.41
N ILE A 578 20.17 2.03 -24.46
CA ILE A 578 20.77 3.05 -23.58
C ILE A 578 21.57 4.11 -24.37
N LEU A 579 21.97 3.77 -25.60
CA LEU A 579 22.63 4.68 -26.52
C LEU A 579 21.66 5.66 -27.19
N ASN A 580 20.35 5.43 -27.09
CA ASN A 580 19.33 6.35 -27.59
C ASN A 580 19.23 7.57 -26.64
N PRO A 581 19.51 8.80 -27.11
CA PRO A 581 19.48 9.98 -26.26
C PRO A 581 18.11 10.25 -25.63
N LEU A 582 17.01 9.97 -26.35
CA LEU A 582 15.65 10.20 -25.83
C LEU A 582 15.33 9.26 -24.68
N PHE A 583 15.72 7.98 -24.80
CA PHE A 583 15.57 7.01 -23.71
C PHE A 583 16.38 7.43 -22.48
N LEU A 584 17.64 7.87 -22.67
CA LEU A 584 18.49 8.35 -21.57
C LEU A 584 17.93 9.61 -20.90
N LEU A 585 17.42 10.57 -21.68
CA LEU A 585 16.72 11.76 -21.14
C LEU A 585 15.48 11.35 -20.35
N GLY A 586 14.76 10.33 -20.81
CA GLY A 586 13.68 9.69 -20.06
C GLY A 586 14.12 9.25 -18.68
N ILE A 587 15.26 8.56 -18.58
CA ILE A 587 15.81 8.11 -17.30
C ILE A 587 16.07 9.28 -16.36
N ILE A 588 16.68 10.36 -16.85
CA ILE A 588 16.96 11.55 -16.03
C ILE A 588 15.66 12.21 -15.54
N LEU A 589 14.65 12.32 -16.41
CA LEU A 589 13.36 12.89 -16.08
C LEU A 589 12.59 12.07 -15.03
N GLY A 590 12.68 10.74 -15.10
CA GLY A 590 12.04 9.86 -14.12
C GLY A 590 12.61 10.04 -12.71
N GLY A 591 13.93 10.16 -12.60
CA GLY A 591 14.60 10.45 -11.33
C GLY A 591 14.20 11.81 -10.77
N ALA A 592 14.18 12.84 -11.62
CA ALA A 592 13.72 14.18 -11.22
C ALA A 592 12.27 14.18 -10.69
N MET A 593 11.38 13.38 -11.30
CA MET A 593 9.99 13.23 -10.84
C MET A 593 9.90 12.61 -9.45
N ILE A 594 10.70 11.59 -9.14
CA ILE A 594 10.71 10.94 -7.81
C ILE A 594 11.17 11.90 -6.70
N TYR A 595 12.21 12.69 -6.96
CA TYR A 595 12.69 13.68 -6.00
C TYR A 595 11.72 14.83 -5.83
N TRP A 596 11.11 15.32 -6.91
CA TRP A 596 10.03 16.31 -6.81
C TRP A 596 8.86 15.75 -6.01
N PHE A 597 8.42 14.52 -6.28
CA PHE A 597 7.30 13.90 -5.59
C PHE A 597 7.55 13.83 -4.08
N SER A 598 8.73 13.37 -3.68
CA SER A 598 9.16 13.31 -2.27
C SER A 598 9.11 14.68 -1.60
N GLY A 599 9.62 15.71 -2.28
CA GLY A 599 9.60 17.09 -1.78
C GLY A 599 8.18 17.65 -1.69
N ALA A 600 7.34 17.40 -2.70
CA ALA A 600 5.96 17.87 -2.78
C ALA A 600 5.07 17.26 -1.69
N SER A 601 5.21 15.95 -1.43
CA SER A 601 4.48 15.27 -0.35
C SER A 601 4.91 15.80 1.01
N ASN A 602 6.21 15.94 1.25
CA ASN A 602 6.74 16.45 2.51
C ASN A 602 6.32 17.91 2.73
N GLN A 603 6.36 18.76 1.70
CA GLN A 603 5.92 20.16 1.78
C GLN A 603 4.44 20.27 2.19
N ALA A 604 3.59 19.37 1.68
CA ALA A 604 2.18 19.33 2.03
C ALA A 604 1.98 19.01 3.52
N VAL A 605 2.74 18.03 4.05
CA VAL A 605 2.75 17.70 5.48
C VAL A 605 3.27 18.86 6.30
N THR A 606 4.46 19.39 6.02
CA THR A 606 5.09 20.48 6.79
C THR A 606 4.17 21.68 6.93
N THR A 607 3.49 22.06 5.87
CA THR A 607 2.62 23.25 5.87
C THR A 607 1.31 23.00 6.59
N GLY A 608 0.73 21.81 6.44
CA GLY A 608 -0.45 21.43 7.21
C GLY A 608 -0.14 21.30 8.70
N ALA A 609 0.97 20.64 9.04
CA ALA A 609 1.44 20.42 10.41
C ALA A 609 1.65 21.75 11.13
N TYR A 610 2.26 22.74 10.48
CA TYR A 610 2.37 24.09 11.03
C TYR A 610 1.00 24.69 11.41
N ARG A 611 -0.01 24.57 10.53
CA ARG A 611 -1.36 25.11 10.79
C ARG A 611 -2.10 24.35 11.88
N ALA A 612 -1.94 23.03 11.93
CA ALA A 612 -2.48 22.21 13.01
C ALA A 612 -1.82 22.60 14.35
N THR A 613 -0.49 22.70 14.37
CA THR A 613 0.31 23.11 15.55
C THR A 613 -0.12 24.49 16.07
N GLU A 614 -0.25 25.48 15.18
CA GLU A 614 -0.69 26.83 15.51
C GLU A 614 -2.09 26.82 16.14
N PHE A 615 -3.03 26.08 15.54
CA PHE A 615 -4.38 25.96 16.08
C PHE A 615 -4.38 25.27 17.45
N ILE A 616 -3.70 24.13 17.59
CA ILE A 616 -3.64 23.37 18.84
C ILE A 616 -3.02 24.22 19.94
N LYS A 617 -1.89 24.88 19.67
CA LYS A 617 -1.20 25.75 20.63
C LYS A 617 -2.10 26.87 21.17
N ASN A 618 -2.94 27.45 20.31
CA ASN A 618 -3.83 28.56 20.70
C ASN A 618 -5.11 28.11 21.43
N ASN A 619 -5.48 26.83 21.35
CA ASN A 619 -6.75 26.31 21.87
C ASN A 619 -6.60 25.24 22.96
N ILE A 620 -5.40 24.71 23.17
CA ILE A 620 -5.13 23.76 24.26
C ILE A 620 -5.32 24.44 25.62
N LYS A 621 -6.05 23.77 26.52
CA LYS A 621 -6.32 24.24 27.88
C LYS A 621 -5.74 23.25 28.88
N LEU A 622 -4.69 23.66 29.58
CA LEU A 622 -4.00 22.79 30.55
C LEU A 622 -4.60 22.87 31.97
N GLU A 623 -5.32 23.96 32.27
CA GLU A 623 -5.96 24.22 33.55
C GLU A 623 -7.49 24.11 33.46
N GLY A 624 -8.12 23.57 34.50
CA GLY A 624 -9.57 23.55 34.65
C GLY A 624 -10.33 22.56 33.76
N VAL A 625 -9.65 21.77 32.92
CA VAL A 625 -10.27 20.74 32.06
C VAL A 625 -9.47 19.44 32.08
N THR A 626 -10.19 18.32 31.96
CA THR A 626 -9.60 16.98 31.87
C THR A 626 -9.51 16.46 30.44
N LYS A 627 -10.33 17.00 29.52
CA LYS A 627 -10.36 16.61 28.10
C LYS A 627 -10.53 17.82 27.19
N ALA A 628 -9.99 17.73 25.98
CA ALA A 628 -10.20 18.70 24.92
C ALA A 628 -11.68 18.76 24.49
N SER A 629 -12.10 19.90 23.93
CA SER A 629 -13.47 20.00 23.41
C SER A 629 -13.62 19.22 22.09
N VAL A 630 -14.76 18.56 21.92
CA VAL A 630 -15.07 17.81 20.68
C VAL A 630 -15.09 18.75 19.46
N SER A 631 -15.48 20.01 19.63
CA SER A 631 -15.43 21.02 18.57
C SER A 631 -14.00 21.32 18.11
N ASP A 632 -13.05 21.43 19.05
CA ASP A 632 -11.65 21.72 18.72
C ASP A 632 -11.02 20.53 17.99
N SER A 633 -11.26 19.30 18.46
CA SER A 633 -10.79 18.09 17.77
C SER A 633 -11.35 17.97 16.35
N LYS A 634 -12.65 18.24 16.15
CA LYS A 634 -13.25 18.28 14.81
C LYS A 634 -12.60 19.35 13.93
N LYS A 635 -12.20 20.48 14.50
CA LYS A 635 -11.52 21.55 13.76
C LYS A 635 -10.12 21.14 13.32
N VAL A 636 -9.37 20.44 14.16
CA VAL A 636 -8.06 19.86 13.76
C VAL A 636 -8.25 18.87 12.60
N VAL A 637 -9.21 17.95 12.70
CA VAL A 637 -9.55 17.01 11.60
C VAL A 637 -9.88 17.76 10.30
N GLU A 638 -10.64 18.86 10.38
CA GLU A 638 -10.95 19.69 9.21
C GLU A 638 -9.68 20.29 8.58
N ILE A 639 -8.78 20.85 9.39
CA ILE A 639 -7.49 21.40 8.94
C ILE A 639 -6.67 20.31 8.22
N CYS A 640 -6.49 19.15 8.86
CA CYS A 640 -5.75 18.02 8.28
C CYS A 640 -6.36 17.60 6.93
N THR A 641 -7.69 17.49 6.85
CA THR A 641 -8.40 17.09 5.63
C THR A 641 -8.19 18.08 4.50
N GLN A 642 -8.31 19.39 4.77
CA GLN A 642 -8.16 20.43 3.75
C GLN A 642 -6.76 20.45 3.14
N TYR A 643 -5.72 20.32 3.97
CA TYR A 643 -4.34 20.33 3.50
C TYR A 643 -3.95 19.02 2.82
N ALA A 644 -4.46 17.87 3.29
CA ALA A 644 -4.32 16.59 2.61
C ALA A 644 -4.89 16.64 1.18
N GLN A 645 -6.10 17.17 0.99
CA GLN A 645 -6.72 17.29 -0.33
C GLN A 645 -6.00 18.29 -1.24
N LYS A 646 -5.56 19.44 -0.71
CA LYS A 646 -4.78 20.41 -1.48
C LYS A 646 -3.45 19.82 -1.96
N GLY A 647 -2.74 19.12 -1.06
CA GLY A 647 -1.49 18.42 -1.37
C GLY A 647 -1.70 17.36 -2.43
N MET A 648 -2.62 16.43 -2.20
CA MET A 648 -2.93 15.35 -3.14
C MET A 648 -3.38 15.88 -4.51
N PHE A 649 -4.21 16.93 -4.56
CA PHE A 649 -4.63 17.52 -5.83
C PHE A 649 -3.44 18.09 -6.61
N ASN A 650 -2.50 18.77 -5.95
CA ASN A 650 -1.33 19.30 -6.65
C ASN A 650 -0.46 18.17 -7.21
N ILE A 651 -0.21 17.15 -6.39
CA ILE A 651 0.61 16.00 -6.75
C ILE A 651 -0.02 15.22 -7.91
N PHE A 652 -1.32 14.88 -7.79
CA PHE A 652 -2.05 14.13 -8.80
C PHE A 652 -2.01 14.82 -10.15
N ILE A 653 -2.33 16.12 -10.21
CA ILE A 653 -2.38 16.86 -11.48
C ILE A 653 -0.98 16.97 -12.10
N ALA A 654 0.06 17.21 -11.31
CA ALA A 654 1.43 17.26 -11.83
C ALA A 654 1.87 15.90 -12.42
N VAL A 655 1.64 14.79 -11.71
CA VAL A 655 1.97 13.43 -12.20
C VAL A 655 1.12 13.09 -13.43
N PHE A 656 -0.20 13.22 -13.34
CA PHE A 656 -1.14 12.89 -14.42
C PHE A 656 -0.78 13.60 -15.74
N PHE A 657 -0.53 14.91 -15.70
CA PHE A 657 -0.16 15.65 -16.89
C PHE A 657 1.31 15.45 -17.30
N ALA A 658 2.23 15.16 -16.39
CA ALA A 658 3.59 14.77 -16.77
C ALA A 658 3.58 13.46 -17.56
N THR A 659 2.80 12.47 -17.12
CA THR A 659 2.63 11.19 -17.80
C THR A 659 2.12 11.40 -19.23
N LEU A 660 1.05 12.17 -19.41
CA LEU A 660 0.52 12.50 -20.74
C LEU A 660 1.50 13.29 -21.59
N ALA A 661 2.18 14.28 -21.00
CA ALA A 661 3.14 15.12 -21.70
C ALA A 661 4.30 14.29 -22.26
N PHE A 662 4.95 13.50 -21.42
CA PHE A 662 6.13 12.73 -21.82
C PHE A 662 5.78 11.61 -22.80
N ALA A 663 4.61 10.97 -22.65
CA ALA A 663 4.09 10.03 -23.66
C ALA A 663 3.88 10.71 -25.02
N CYS A 664 3.32 11.93 -25.05
CA CYS A 664 3.16 12.72 -26.27
C CYS A 664 4.49 13.21 -26.85
N LEU A 665 5.48 13.51 -26.02
CA LEU A 665 6.78 13.97 -26.50
C LEU A 665 7.47 12.87 -27.33
N ASN A 666 7.69 11.70 -26.72
CA ASN A 666 8.27 10.55 -27.39
C ASN A 666 8.07 9.27 -26.55
N HIS A 667 7.68 8.17 -27.19
CA HIS A 667 7.39 6.90 -26.51
C HIS A 667 8.65 6.24 -25.90
N TYR A 668 9.83 6.34 -26.52
CA TYR A 668 11.07 5.79 -25.95
C TYR A 668 11.55 6.60 -24.75
N LEU A 669 11.46 7.93 -24.82
CA LEU A 669 11.69 8.81 -23.65
C LEU A 669 10.75 8.44 -22.51
N PHE A 670 9.48 8.25 -22.82
CA PHE A 670 8.49 7.90 -21.81
C PHE A 670 8.76 6.54 -21.16
N ILE A 671 9.19 5.53 -21.91
CA ILE A 671 9.59 4.23 -21.34
C ILE A 671 10.81 4.38 -20.43
N GLY A 672 11.83 5.15 -20.83
CA GLY A 672 12.96 5.48 -19.96
C GLY A 672 12.54 6.18 -18.66
N TYR A 673 11.55 7.08 -18.75
CA TYR A 673 10.92 7.74 -17.61
C TYR A 673 10.21 6.76 -16.66
N LEU A 674 9.42 5.82 -17.19
CA LEU A 674 8.74 4.79 -16.38
C LEU A 674 9.72 3.87 -15.66
N ILE A 675 10.75 3.37 -16.38
CA ILE A 675 11.81 2.53 -15.79
C ILE A 675 12.50 3.29 -14.66
N SER A 676 12.82 4.55 -14.88
CA SER A 676 13.51 5.36 -13.89
C SER A 676 12.65 5.67 -12.67
N ILE A 677 11.36 5.98 -12.84
CA ILE A 677 10.43 6.14 -11.70
C ILE A 677 10.40 4.89 -10.83
N ALA A 678 10.36 3.70 -11.43
CA ALA A 678 10.39 2.45 -10.68
C ALA A 678 11.72 2.26 -9.94
N LEU A 679 12.86 2.47 -10.61
CA LEU A 679 14.18 2.26 -10.01
C LEU A 679 14.52 3.29 -8.92
N PHE A 680 14.42 4.58 -9.20
CA PHE A 680 14.68 5.63 -8.20
C PHE A 680 13.63 5.59 -7.08
N GLY A 681 12.37 5.34 -7.42
CA GLY A 681 11.30 5.21 -6.44
C GLY A 681 11.50 4.03 -5.50
N LEU A 682 12.05 2.89 -5.95
CA LEU A 682 12.40 1.75 -5.09
C LEU A 682 13.34 2.18 -3.95
N TYR A 683 14.50 2.73 -4.32
CA TYR A 683 15.53 3.08 -3.35
C TYR A 683 15.12 4.23 -2.47
N GLN A 684 14.45 5.24 -3.04
CA GLN A 684 13.97 6.40 -2.31
C GLN A 684 12.89 6.01 -1.29
N ALA A 685 11.96 5.10 -1.64
CA ALA A 685 10.97 4.58 -0.72
C ALA A 685 11.60 3.76 0.41
N ILE A 686 12.53 2.85 0.11
CA ILE A 686 13.22 2.03 1.12
C ILE A 686 14.00 2.92 2.09
N PHE A 687 14.76 3.88 1.56
CA PHE A 687 15.52 4.85 2.35
C PHE A 687 14.61 5.58 3.35
N MET A 688 13.51 6.18 2.86
CA MET A 688 12.61 6.97 3.70
C MET A 688 11.85 6.12 4.72
N ALA A 689 11.40 4.91 4.34
CA ALA A 689 10.72 4.00 5.27
C ALA A 689 11.61 3.61 6.45
N ASN A 690 12.85 3.20 6.15
CA ASN A 690 13.74 2.65 7.17
C ASN A 690 14.44 3.73 7.99
N ALA A 691 14.76 4.89 7.41
CA ALA A 691 15.24 6.04 8.18
C ALA A 691 14.17 6.49 9.20
N GLY A 692 12.93 6.66 8.75
CA GLY A 692 11.82 7.01 9.63
C GLY A 692 11.55 5.97 10.71
N GLY A 693 11.51 4.67 10.36
CA GLY A 693 11.34 3.62 11.35
C GLY A 693 12.47 3.54 12.38
N ALA A 694 13.71 3.88 11.99
CA ALA A 694 14.84 3.90 12.91
C ALA A 694 14.76 5.08 13.91
N TRP A 695 14.34 6.27 13.45
CA TRP A 695 14.13 7.42 14.34
C TRP A 695 13.00 7.18 15.35
N ASP A 696 11.88 6.64 14.88
CA ASP A 696 10.73 6.30 15.71
C ASP A 696 11.09 5.31 16.82
N ASN A 697 11.70 4.18 16.46
CA ASN A 697 12.07 3.19 17.46
C ASN A 697 13.22 3.66 18.37
N ALA A 698 14.04 4.64 17.95
CA ALA A 698 14.99 5.28 18.85
C ALA A 698 14.27 6.15 19.90
N LYS A 699 13.19 6.86 19.53
CA LYS A 699 12.29 7.55 20.48
C LYS A 699 11.65 6.55 21.43
N LYS A 700 11.08 5.45 20.92
CA LYS A 700 10.43 4.41 21.75
C LYS A 700 11.38 3.78 22.77
N LEU A 701 12.67 3.60 22.46
CA LEU A 701 13.67 3.16 23.44
C LEU A 701 13.86 4.14 24.60
N VAL A 702 13.84 5.45 24.33
CA VAL A 702 13.93 6.50 25.37
C VAL A 702 12.67 6.49 26.25
N GLU A 703 11.51 6.29 25.64
CA GLU A 703 10.21 6.29 26.30
C GLU A 703 9.96 5.07 27.18
N THR A 704 10.40 3.88 26.73
CA THR A 704 10.00 2.59 27.35
C THR A 704 11.13 1.90 28.13
N GLU A 705 12.35 1.83 27.56
CA GLU A 705 13.46 1.11 28.21
C GLU A 705 14.27 1.98 29.16
N LEU A 706 14.40 3.28 28.84
CA LEU A 706 15.16 4.24 29.65
C LEU A 706 14.29 5.04 30.62
N ASP A 707 12.98 5.13 30.38
CA ASP A 707 12.03 5.96 31.14
C ASP A 707 12.50 7.43 31.29
N MET A 708 13.00 8.00 30.18
CA MET A 708 13.60 9.34 30.14
C MET A 708 12.70 10.38 29.46
N LYS A 709 11.38 10.23 29.56
CA LYS A 709 10.40 11.17 28.97
C LYS A 709 10.63 12.60 29.51
N GLY A 710 10.55 13.59 28.62
CA GLY A 710 10.71 15.02 28.95
C GLY A 710 12.16 15.52 29.10
N THR A 711 13.17 14.65 28.97
CA THR A 711 14.59 15.02 29.00
C THR A 711 15.07 15.62 27.66
N ALA A 712 16.26 16.23 27.65
CA ALA A 712 16.86 16.74 26.40
C ALA A 712 17.16 15.60 25.39
N LEU A 713 17.45 14.39 25.87
CA LEU A 713 17.59 13.22 25.02
C LEU A 713 16.26 12.88 24.33
N HIS A 714 15.17 12.90 25.10
CA HIS A 714 13.83 12.66 24.58
C HIS A 714 13.44 13.72 23.55
N ASP A 715 13.69 15.00 23.82
CA ASP A 715 13.44 16.08 22.85
C ASP A 715 14.20 15.84 21.53
N ALA A 716 15.47 15.41 21.60
CA ALA A 716 16.27 15.12 20.41
C ALA A 716 15.72 13.93 19.60
N THR A 717 15.24 12.87 20.26
CA THR A 717 14.64 11.72 19.57
C THR A 717 13.26 12.04 19.00
N VAL A 718 12.46 12.89 19.66
CA VAL A 718 11.18 13.37 19.13
C VAL A 718 11.39 14.22 17.87
N VAL A 719 12.44 15.05 17.82
CA VAL A 719 12.79 15.77 16.57
C VAL A 719 13.14 14.80 15.45
N GLY A 720 13.91 13.75 15.75
CA GLY A 720 14.20 12.68 14.78
C GLY A 720 12.95 12.01 14.23
N ASP A 721 12.05 11.63 15.12
CA ASP A 721 10.80 10.95 14.75
C ASP A 721 9.88 11.85 13.91
N THR A 722 9.68 13.10 14.32
CA THR A 722 8.87 14.08 13.57
C THR A 722 9.46 14.46 12.20
N VAL A 723 10.79 14.31 12.01
CA VAL A 723 11.42 14.35 10.68
C VAL A 723 11.13 13.08 9.88
N GLY A 724 11.14 11.92 10.55
CA GLY A 724 10.85 10.60 10.00
C GLY A 724 9.40 10.34 9.60
N ASP A 725 8.45 11.02 10.23
CA ASP A 725 7.02 10.88 9.98
C ASP A 725 6.59 11.10 8.53
N PRO A 726 6.87 12.27 7.90
CA PRO A 726 6.53 12.46 6.49
C PRO A 726 7.32 11.53 5.57
N PHE A 727 8.52 11.09 5.99
CA PHE A 727 9.33 10.13 5.23
C PHE A 727 8.65 8.76 5.19
N LYS A 728 8.36 8.18 6.35
CA LYS A 728 7.91 6.80 6.48
C LYS A 728 6.43 6.62 6.16
N ASP A 729 5.57 7.59 6.47
CA ASP A 729 4.10 7.42 6.40
C ASP A 729 3.41 8.30 5.35
N THR A 730 4.16 9.16 4.65
CA THR A 730 3.63 9.90 3.50
C THR A 730 4.41 9.61 2.22
N ALA A 731 5.66 10.05 2.13
CA ALA A 731 6.43 10.00 0.89
C ALA A 731 6.75 8.57 0.46
N SER A 732 7.36 7.77 1.33
CA SER A 732 7.78 6.39 1.03
C SER A 732 6.60 5.52 0.59
N VAL A 733 5.56 5.44 1.41
CA VAL A 733 4.40 4.58 1.17
C VAL A 733 3.61 4.98 -0.06
N SER A 734 3.62 6.26 -0.42
CA SER A 734 2.90 6.75 -1.59
C SER A 734 3.64 6.50 -2.91
N MET A 735 4.93 6.19 -2.88
CA MET A 735 5.68 5.86 -4.10
C MET A 735 5.15 4.62 -4.78
N ASN A 736 4.72 3.63 -4.01
CA ASN A 736 4.16 2.39 -4.54
C ASN A 736 2.96 2.67 -5.49
N PRO A 737 1.84 3.24 -5.02
CA PRO A 737 0.71 3.49 -5.91
C PRO A 737 1.03 4.54 -6.98
N ILE A 738 1.98 5.45 -6.78
CA ILE A 738 2.40 6.40 -7.83
C ILE A 738 3.15 5.72 -8.97
N ILE A 739 4.07 4.79 -8.67
CA ILE A 739 4.78 4.01 -9.69
C ILE A 739 3.77 3.21 -10.51
N LYS A 740 2.86 2.49 -9.84
CA LYS A 740 1.87 1.65 -10.52
C LYS A 740 0.86 2.48 -11.29
N PHE A 741 0.29 3.52 -10.69
CA PHE A 741 -0.61 4.44 -11.38
C PHE A 741 0.05 5.03 -12.61
N THR A 742 1.28 5.56 -12.49
CA THR A 742 2.01 6.18 -13.61
C THR A 742 2.35 5.17 -14.70
N THR A 743 2.61 3.91 -14.34
CA THR A 743 2.91 2.85 -15.31
C THR A 743 1.65 2.36 -16.02
N LEU A 744 0.57 2.10 -15.27
CA LEU A 744 -0.70 1.60 -15.80
C LEU A 744 -1.43 2.68 -16.62
N PHE A 745 -1.54 3.89 -16.08
CA PHE A 745 -2.02 5.04 -16.85
C PHE A 745 -1.04 5.41 -17.97
N GLY A 746 0.26 5.16 -17.77
CA GLY A 746 1.30 5.38 -18.77
C GLY A 746 1.13 4.54 -20.02
N LEU A 747 0.74 3.28 -19.87
CA LEU A 747 0.35 2.43 -20.98
C LEU A 747 -0.77 3.10 -21.81
N LEU A 748 -1.86 3.52 -21.15
CA LEU A 748 -2.96 4.24 -21.79
C LEU A 748 -2.47 5.53 -22.48
N ALA A 749 -1.56 6.26 -21.84
CA ALA A 749 -1.01 7.50 -22.36
C ALA A 749 -0.14 7.30 -23.61
N VAL A 750 0.67 6.24 -23.66
CA VAL A 750 1.48 5.89 -24.85
C VAL A 750 0.58 5.47 -25.99
N GLU A 751 -0.35 4.57 -25.70
CA GLU A 751 -1.38 4.08 -26.62
C GLU A 751 -2.14 5.26 -27.25
N LEU A 752 -2.55 6.24 -26.43
CA LEU A 752 -3.11 7.50 -26.91
C LEU A 752 -2.12 8.28 -27.80
N ALA A 753 -0.90 8.52 -27.30
CA ALA A 753 0.07 9.38 -27.95
C ALA A 753 0.53 8.88 -29.32
N ILE A 754 0.62 7.56 -29.52
CA ILE A 754 1.04 6.97 -30.80
C ILE A 754 -0.03 7.04 -31.89
N GLU A 755 -1.29 7.34 -31.55
CA GLU A 755 -2.38 7.53 -32.52
C GLU A 755 -2.63 8.98 -32.91
N LEU A 756 -2.08 9.93 -32.14
CA LEU A 756 -2.18 11.36 -32.46
C LEU A 756 -1.26 11.72 -33.63
N SER A 757 -1.76 12.56 -34.53
CA SER A 757 -0.92 13.19 -35.56
C SER A 757 0.20 14.00 -34.92
N THR A 758 1.35 14.10 -35.58
CA THR A 758 2.56 14.75 -35.01
C THR A 758 2.28 16.16 -34.47
N ASN A 759 1.50 16.97 -35.19
CA ASN A 759 1.18 18.34 -34.78
C ASN A 759 0.29 18.36 -33.53
N VAL A 760 -0.74 17.51 -33.48
CA VAL A 760 -1.62 17.39 -32.32
C VAL A 760 -0.84 16.88 -31.12
N ARG A 761 0.01 15.86 -31.34
CA ARG A 761 0.85 15.26 -30.31
C ARG A 761 1.81 16.27 -29.68
N ILE A 762 2.52 17.06 -30.49
CA ILE A 762 3.43 18.12 -29.98
C ILE A 762 2.65 19.22 -29.24
N THR A 763 1.49 19.62 -29.77
CA THR A 763 0.66 20.64 -29.09
C THR A 763 0.13 20.14 -27.75
N ALA A 764 -0.31 18.88 -27.70
CA ALA A 764 -0.73 18.21 -26.48
C ALA A 764 0.42 18.13 -25.47
N PHE A 765 1.63 17.76 -25.92
CA PHE A 765 2.84 17.79 -25.09
C PHE A 765 3.05 19.17 -24.45
N ILE A 766 3.07 20.25 -25.24
CA ILE A 766 3.32 21.60 -24.72
C ILE A 766 2.30 21.97 -23.64
N ILE A 767 1.01 21.72 -23.88
CA ILE A 767 -0.06 22.05 -22.94
C ILE A 767 0.03 21.23 -21.67
N PHE A 768 0.16 19.91 -21.80
CA PHE A 768 0.25 19.01 -20.65
C PHE A 768 1.51 19.30 -19.83
N PHE A 769 2.63 19.57 -20.49
CA PHE A 769 3.88 19.93 -19.82
C PHE A 769 3.74 21.25 -19.05
N ILE A 770 3.17 22.29 -19.65
CA ILE A 770 2.91 23.57 -18.96
C ILE A 770 2.02 23.36 -17.73
N ILE A 771 0.94 22.58 -17.85
CA ILE A 771 0.06 22.27 -16.72
C ILE A 771 0.86 21.55 -15.62
N SER A 772 1.63 20.51 -15.98
CA SER A 772 2.45 19.78 -15.02
C SER A 772 3.42 20.70 -14.28
N VAL A 773 4.18 21.52 -15.01
CA VAL A 773 5.15 22.48 -14.44
C VAL A 773 4.46 23.51 -13.54
N ILE A 774 3.27 24.01 -13.90
CA ILE A 774 2.49 24.89 -13.02
C ILE A 774 2.17 24.20 -11.70
N PHE A 775 1.79 22.93 -11.73
CA PHE A 775 1.44 22.19 -10.52
C PHE A 775 2.65 21.73 -9.70
N VAL A 776 3.78 21.45 -10.35
CA VAL A 776 5.10 21.30 -9.72
C VAL A 776 5.49 22.58 -8.98
N TRP A 777 5.31 23.75 -9.61
CA TRP A 777 5.55 25.04 -8.95
C TRP A 777 4.56 25.27 -7.79
N ARG A 778 3.27 24.99 -8.00
CA ARG A 778 2.23 25.17 -6.96
C ARG A 778 2.47 24.30 -5.74
N SER A 779 2.98 23.08 -5.90
CA SER A 779 3.20 22.15 -4.78
C SER A 779 4.19 22.69 -3.77
N PHE A 780 5.07 23.62 -4.16
CA PHE A 780 5.91 24.38 -3.23
C PHE A 780 5.33 25.77 -2.95
N TYR A 781 5.28 26.65 -3.95
CA TYR A 781 5.06 28.08 -3.75
C TYR A 781 3.65 28.44 -3.25
N LYS A 782 2.61 27.67 -3.62
CA LYS A 782 1.24 27.88 -3.10
C LYS A 782 0.97 27.12 -1.81
N MET A 783 1.88 26.23 -1.42
CA MET A 783 1.84 25.45 -0.20
C MET A 783 2.92 25.92 0.76
N ARG A 784 3.37 27.18 0.70
CA ARG A 784 4.28 27.72 1.70
C ARG A 784 3.53 28.11 2.97
N ILE A 785 4.22 28.02 4.10
CA ILE A 785 3.84 28.78 5.30
C ILE A 785 3.90 30.26 4.91
N LYS A 786 2.78 30.97 5.09
CA LYS A 786 2.74 32.41 4.83
C LYS A 786 3.33 33.09 6.05
N GLU A 787 4.29 33.97 5.83
CA GLU A 787 4.64 35.01 6.80
C GLU A 787 3.50 36.02 6.74
N ASP A 788 2.87 36.27 7.89
CA ASP A 788 1.84 37.30 8.04
C ASP A 788 2.44 38.70 7.93
#